data_AF-A0A8H6YQK6-F1
#
_entry.id   AF-A0A8H6YQK6-F1
#
_cell.length_a   1.000
_cell.length_b   1.000
_cell.length_c   1.000
_cell.angle_alpha   90.00
_cell.angle_beta   90.00
_cell.angle_gamma   90.00
#
_symmetry.space_group_name_H-M   'P 1'
#
loop_
_entity.id
_entity.type
_entity.pdbx_description
1 polymer ?
#
loop_
_entity_poly.entity_id
_entity_poly.type
_entity_poly.pdbx_seq_one_letter_code
_entity_poly.pdbx_strand_id
1 'polypeptide(L)'
;MPPIRLKSWVPRNTKPTWDWKAKNSAELEHFTVPFAFKEYVQNIVGQILKDLEVREWNDWNREDLRQKTIGERTTRKSSLTKAYPGLLTGPHGISLRNPDCLPLYILSANIPISSKTDLMAVIVLWSTGGSRNAVSFFNNHLDDNASFDSFAIDGESTSKENKWAVGEKGKGFILATQYLAEYIARAEYSPGLGISFRVGEQIGELKWKKSRKNGSEDSLRVILDDLTTRTVEQYLPHRYLLDIDNAFDGGEPDYYNKTMETAKMREKAATILKQGAKRRLQLGLDGPPGQSVVKSDEVCITIVGIAPNESDPEYLFSAIFWNNSSVLSMAQPLTARWNFFSMEIIPDFTIATSTSERIMVLNDRVRIPQYRRAMCNAIHLAFRTLPDLAVELADDLLTDDHSDGFAGILTPPNKDAATQYRTAFEKVWRRKISTSLELHPRTSLEKNLSLFSQLGLEPVIVTPRVLEILHHSGAYLPVNEYARKRLLDSPSIPDFGGLDRVRATLRKLLPSLPSENISVRQYDNLYPTVVWDDHRNLCALARPKTCEDHPAEECLCWVGPALHDIAKEYKGNAISLRKLWRAFAVEMGGDTTIKRAASQTPMDTYVSFGTSRWIWLSHEPVYAVHCNATFPSTSISRPVGPSKPPYKAAGSFISTPNAQPAAPSTGTQPTTVSNAGGTSSAPQPSHNKDETAANKAALAQLSKLVFGFDPAQKYDEVVDKLQSHQKKLAHQEHLVHELISSVSTKDARIAALERELKEAQRELAGLDDWVLVAAERANKRKRTT
;
A
#
# COMPACT_ATOMS: atom_id res chain seq x y z
N MET A 1 76.63 13.73 19.36
CA MET A 1 75.17 13.55 19.52
C MET A 1 74.93 12.77 20.80
N PRO A 2 74.08 13.23 21.73
CA PRO A 2 73.74 12.43 22.91
C PRO A 2 72.83 11.26 22.49
N PRO A 3 72.87 10.12 23.19
CA PRO A 3 72.03 8.98 22.88
C PRO A 3 70.56 9.39 23.05
N ILE A 4 69.79 9.20 21.98
CA ILE A 4 68.34 9.33 21.99
C ILE A 4 67.84 8.31 23.01
N ARG A 5 67.44 8.78 24.20
CA ARG A 5 66.66 7.97 25.14
C ARG A 5 65.36 7.62 24.43
N LEU A 6 65.30 6.44 23.84
CA LEU A 6 64.04 5.78 23.50
C LEU A 6 63.23 5.75 24.80
N LYS A 7 62.24 6.65 24.91
CA LYS A 7 61.25 6.56 25.98
C LYS A 7 60.66 5.18 25.84
N SER A 8 60.96 4.30 26.81
CA SER A 8 60.39 2.97 26.91
C SER A 8 58.90 3.07 26.62
N TRP A 9 58.48 2.51 25.49
CA TRP A 9 57.08 2.35 25.13
C TRP A 9 56.47 1.43 26.18
N VAL A 10 55.95 2.00 27.25
CA VAL A 10 55.08 1.27 28.16
C VAL A 10 53.73 1.23 27.44
N PRO A 11 53.25 0.07 26.98
CA PRO A 11 51.94 -0.01 26.37
C PRO A 11 50.93 0.56 27.37
N ARG A 12 50.22 1.62 26.97
CA ARG A 12 49.09 2.10 27.76
C ARG A 12 48.10 0.94 27.80
N ASN A 13 47.60 0.59 28.98
CA ASN A 13 46.48 -0.34 29.13
C ASN A 13 45.26 0.24 28.41
N THR A 14 45.18 0.10 27.10
CA THR A 14 44.02 0.49 26.30
C THR A 14 43.04 -0.66 26.36
N LYS A 15 41.86 -0.38 26.92
CA LYS A 15 40.73 -1.30 26.86
C LYS A 15 40.42 -1.63 25.39
N PRO A 16 39.99 -2.86 25.06
CA PRO A 16 39.48 -3.17 23.73
C PRO A 16 38.33 -2.22 23.37
N THR A 17 38.32 -1.78 22.11
CA THR A 17 37.29 -0.86 21.61
C THR A 17 36.86 -1.23 20.21
N TRP A 18 35.56 -1.10 19.93
CA TRP A 18 34.98 -1.26 18.60
C TRP A 18 34.35 0.06 18.20
N ASP A 19 34.77 0.59 17.06
CA ASP A 19 34.18 1.79 16.47
C ASP A 19 33.01 1.34 15.58
N TRP A 20 31.83 1.91 15.84
CA TRP A 20 30.63 1.73 15.05
C TRP A 20 30.48 2.87 14.03
N LYS A 21 29.28 3.00 13.44
CA LYS A 21 29.02 3.95 12.37
C LYS A 21 29.09 5.39 12.88
N ALA A 22 29.26 6.31 11.93
CA ALA A 22 29.21 7.74 12.20
C ALA A 22 27.80 8.17 12.67
N LYS A 23 27.76 9.25 13.44
CA LYS A 23 26.52 9.87 13.92
C LYS A 23 25.60 10.24 12.75
N ASN A 24 24.29 10.00 12.87
CA ASN A 24 23.27 10.22 11.84
C ASN A 24 23.50 9.41 10.55
N SER A 25 24.05 8.20 10.65
CA SER A 25 24.18 7.34 9.47
C SER A 25 22.82 7.11 8.80
N ALA A 26 22.79 7.05 7.46
CA ALA A 26 21.55 6.92 6.68
C ALA A 26 20.71 5.69 7.06
N GLU A 27 21.35 4.63 7.57
CA GLU A 27 20.67 3.41 8.04
C GLU A 27 19.78 3.65 9.27
N LEU A 28 19.93 4.77 9.97
CA LEU A 28 19.14 5.14 11.14
C LEU A 28 17.95 6.05 10.81
N GLU A 29 17.79 6.50 9.56
CA GLU A 29 16.75 7.47 9.16
C GLU A 29 15.33 6.98 9.48
N HIS A 30 15.11 5.67 9.42
CA HIS A 30 13.80 5.05 9.67
C HIS A 30 13.63 4.53 11.11
N PHE A 31 14.65 4.66 11.96
CA PHE A 31 14.55 4.21 13.33
C PHE A 31 13.69 5.16 14.18
N THR A 32 12.87 4.56 15.02
CA THR A 32 12.09 5.21 16.08
C THR A 32 12.41 4.52 17.40
N VAL A 33 12.10 5.13 18.55
CA VAL A 33 12.34 4.48 19.86
C VAL A 33 11.63 3.12 19.96
N PRO A 34 10.33 2.96 19.60
CA PRO A 34 9.69 1.65 19.59
C PRO A 34 10.34 0.66 18.64
N PHE A 35 10.79 1.11 17.46
CA PHE A 35 11.45 0.22 16.51
C PHE A 35 12.80 -0.27 17.03
N ALA A 36 13.60 0.62 17.63
CA ALA A 36 14.85 0.21 18.28
C ALA A 36 14.58 -0.78 19.43
N PHE A 37 13.55 -0.55 20.23
CA PHE A 37 13.15 -1.45 21.31
C PHE A 37 12.70 -2.82 20.79
N LYS A 38 11.94 -2.84 19.70
CA LYS A 38 11.54 -4.07 19.02
C LYS A 38 12.75 -4.92 18.68
N GLU A 39 13.84 -4.34 18.16
CA GLU A 39 15.06 -5.10 17.84
C GLU A 39 15.67 -5.77 19.09
N TYR A 40 15.69 -5.11 20.25
CA TYR A 40 16.13 -5.76 21.50
C TYR A 40 15.25 -6.94 21.89
N VAL A 41 13.93 -6.76 21.80
CA VAL A 41 12.98 -7.82 22.13
C VAL A 41 13.08 -8.97 21.14
N GLN A 42 13.23 -8.69 19.86
CA GLN A 42 13.41 -9.70 18.82
C GLN A 42 14.67 -10.53 19.04
N ASN A 43 15.75 -9.95 19.58
CA ASN A 43 16.93 -10.73 19.95
C ASN A 43 16.66 -11.70 21.11
N ILE A 44 15.91 -11.27 22.14
CA ILE A 44 15.51 -12.14 23.26
C ILE A 44 14.57 -13.25 22.76
N VAL A 45 13.55 -12.89 21.98
CA VAL A 45 12.61 -13.85 21.37
C VAL A 45 13.37 -14.81 20.45
N GLY A 46 14.32 -14.31 19.67
CA GLY A 46 15.19 -15.12 18.83
C GLY A 46 15.90 -16.20 19.65
N GLN A 47 16.46 -15.85 20.82
CA GLN A 47 17.07 -16.85 21.72
C GLN A 47 16.04 -17.89 22.19
N ILE A 48 14.86 -17.45 22.59
CA ILE A 48 13.77 -18.33 23.04
C ILE A 48 13.35 -19.31 21.94
N LEU A 49 13.18 -18.83 20.70
CA LEU A 49 12.82 -19.65 19.54
C LEU A 49 13.88 -20.72 19.24
N LYS A 50 15.17 -20.37 19.38
CA LYS A 50 16.27 -21.33 19.22
C LYS A 50 16.22 -22.43 20.27
N ASP A 51 16.09 -22.05 21.53
CA ASP A 51 16.14 -22.99 22.66
C ASP A 51 14.89 -23.88 22.73
N LEU A 52 13.74 -23.39 22.27
CA LEU A 52 12.50 -24.16 22.17
C LEU A 52 12.36 -24.94 20.85
N GLU A 53 13.20 -24.66 19.86
CA GLU A 53 13.07 -25.19 18.49
C GLU A 53 11.66 -24.97 17.88
N VAL A 54 11.08 -23.80 18.14
CA VAL A 54 9.76 -23.39 17.61
C VAL A 54 9.90 -22.21 16.66
N ARG A 55 8.88 -21.99 15.82
CA ARG A 55 8.86 -20.89 14.84
C ARG A 55 8.30 -19.58 15.40
N GLU A 56 7.47 -19.67 16.42
CA GLU A 56 6.79 -18.52 17.02
C GLU A 56 6.68 -18.68 18.53
N TRP A 57 6.72 -17.55 19.24
CA TRP A 57 6.57 -17.49 20.68
C TRP A 57 6.10 -16.09 21.10
N ASN A 58 5.11 -16.02 21.99
CA ASN A 58 4.55 -14.75 22.48
C ASN A 58 4.04 -14.81 23.94
N ASP A 59 4.53 -15.77 24.73
CA ASP A 59 4.02 -16.04 26.08
C ASP A 59 4.66 -15.12 27.14
N TRP A 60 4.51 -13.82 26.96
CA TRP A 60 4.99 -12.81 27.91
C TRP A 60 4.02 -12.66 29.09
N ASN A 61 4.53 -12.81 30.32
CA ASN A 61 3.86 -12.34 31.52
C ASN A 61 4.05 -10.82 31.68
N ARG A 62 2.94 -10.10 31.91
CA ARG A 62 2.90 -8.63 31.91
C ARG A 62 2.48 -8.13 33.28
N GLU A 63 3.22 -7.18 33.82
CA GLU A 63 2.88 -6.51 35.08
C GLU A 63 2.96 -5.00 34.90
N ASP A 64 1.80 -4.33 34.90
CA ASP A 64 1.72 -2.86 34.92
C ASP A 64 1.68 -2.36 36.36
N LEU A 65 2.67 -1.55 36.73
CA LEU A 65 2.85 -1.01 38.06
C LEU A 65 2.62 0.50 38.11
N ARG A 66 2.20 1.15 37.02
CA ARG A 66 1.97 2.61 36.96
C ARG A 66 0.95 3.08 38.01
N GLN A 67 -0.06 2.26 38.30
CA GLN A 67 -1.11 2.53 39.29
C GLN A 67 -0.81 1.96 40.68
N LYS A 68 0.36 1.35 40.88
CA LYS A 68 0.76 0.77 42.16
C LYS A 68 1.42 1.80 43.07
N THR A 69 1.24 1.61 44.37
CA THR A 69 1.86 2.47 45.38
C THR A 69 3.39 2.41 45.32
N ILE A 70 4.06 3.43 45.87
CA ILE A 70 5.52 3.45 45.96
C ILE A 70 6.03 2.21 46.73
N GLY A 71 5.40 1.87 47.86
CA GLY A 71 5.80 0.71 48.67
C GLY A 71 5.67 -0.63 47.95
N GLU A 72 4.61 -0.83 47.16
CA GLU A 72 4.46 -2.02 46.31
C GLU A 72 5.56 -2.08 45.25
N ARG A 73 5.86 -0.96 44.59
CA ARG A 73 6.93 -0.89 43.57
C ARG A 73 8.32 -1.11 44.16
N THR A 74 8.60 -0.60 45.36
CA THR A 74 9.85 -0.87 46.08
C THR A 74 9.98 -2.35 46.44
N THR A 75 8.91 -2.96 46.95
CA THR A 75 8.89 -4.41 47.26
C THR A 75 9.11 -5.23 45.99
N ARG A 76 8.49 -4.83 44.88
CA ARG A 76 8.66 -5.50 43.58
C ARG A 76 10.08 -5.34 43.06
N LYS A 77 10.69 -4.16 43.17
CA LYS A 77 12.10 -3.93 42.84
C LYS A 77 13.03 -4.86 43.62
N SER A 78 12.86 -4.97 44.93
CA SER A 78 13.65 -5.90 45.76
C SER A 78 13.48 -7.35 45.31
N SER A 79 12.25 -7.74 44.95
CA SER A 79 11.96 -9.09 44.43
C SER A 79 12.63 -9.34 43.08
N LEU A 80 12.60 -8.35 42.16
CA LEU A 80 13.28 -8.42 40.87
C LEU A 80 14.80 -8.55 41.04
N THR A 81 15.43 -7.76 41.90
CA THR A 81 16.88 -7.85 42.13
C THR A 81 17.28 -9.18 42.78
N LYS A 82 16.40 -9.79 43.58
CA LYS A 82 16.64 -11.13 44.13
C LYS A 82 16.51 -12.22 43.06
N ALA A 83 15.53 -12.12 42.18
CA ALA A 83 15.30 -13.10 41.10
C ALA A 83 16.31 -12.96 39.95
N TYR A 84 16.75 -11.73 39.68
CA TYR A 84 17.65 -11.36 38.58
C TYR A 84 18.82 -10.53 39.14
N PRO A 85 19.80 -11.17 39.81
CA PRO A 85 20.87 -10.44 40.50
C PRO A 85 21.70 -9.54 39.58
N GLY A 86 21.85 -9.95 38.32
CA GLY A 86 22.55 -9.20 37.28
C GLY A 86 21.79 -8.01 36.68
N LEU A 87 20.51 -7.79 37.01
CA LEU A 87 19.64 -6.80 36.37
C LEU A 87 20.08 -5.34 36.62
N LEU A 88 20.61 -5.06 37.81
CA LEU A 88 21.03 -3.71 38.23
C LEU A 88 22.56 -3.59 38.33
N THR A 89 23.26 -4.18 37.37
CA THR A 89 24.73 -4.20 37.31
C THR A 89 25.25 -3.35 36.16
N GLY A 90 26.52 -2.94 36.25
CA GLY A 90 27.18 -2.12 35.25
C GLY A 90 26.94 -0.61 35.40
N PRO A 91 27.60 0.21 34.55
CA PRO A 91 27.69 1.66 34.76
C PRO A 91 26.35 2.39 34.78
N HIS A 92 25.40 1.96 33.94
CA HIS A 92 24.05 2.53 33.93
C HIS A 92 23.08 1.74 34.84
N GLY A 93 23.28 0.44 35.04
CA GLY A 93 22.46 -0.35 35.97
C GLY A 93 22.60 0.07 37.44
N ILE A 94 23.77 0.59 37.83
CA ILE A 94 23.99 1.09 39.19
C ILE A 94 23.12 2.31 39.53
N SER A 95 22.82 3.18 38.56
CA SER A 95 21.97 4.37 38.79
C SER A 95 20.54 3.96 39.13
N LEU A 96 20.10 2.82 38.62
CA LEU A 96 18.80 2.22 38.92
C LEU A 96 18.73 1.63 40.34
N ARG A 97 19.83 1.53 41.09
CA ARG A 97 19.81 1.15 42.51
C ARG A 97 19.28 2.26 43.41
N ASN A 98 19.26 3.51 42.95
CA ASN A 98 18.67 4.62 43.68
C ASN A 98 17.25 4.23 44.15
N PRO A 99 16.89 4.41 45.43
CA PRO A 99 15.55 4.08 45.95
C PRO A 99 14.40 4.74 45.17
N ASP A 100 14.64 5.91 44.57
CA ASP A 100 13.65 6.65 43.77
C ASP A 100 13.45 6.04 42.37
N CYS A 101 14.39 5.20 41.91
CA CYS A 101 14.26 4.48 40.65
C CYS A 101 13.33 3.27 40.84
N LEU A 102 12.08 3.35 40.39
CA LEU A 102 11.05 2.33 40.64
C LEU A 102 10.53 1.71 39.34
N PRO A 103 10.21 0.40 39.31
CA PRO A 103 9.67 -0.24 38.13
C PRO A 103 8.26 0.30 37.82
N LEU A 104 8.01 0.62 36.56
CA LEU A 104 6.73 1.07 36.02
C LEU A 104 5.99 -0.05 35.29
N TYR A 105 6.73 -0.85 34.53
CA TYR A 105 6.16 -1.91 33.69
C TYR A 105 7.18 -3.03 33.54
N ILE A 106 6.71 -4.28 33.62
CA ILE A 106 7.56 -5.47 33.54
C ILE A 106 6.98 -6.42 32.49
N LEU A 107 7.83 -6.87 31.59
CA LEU A 107 7.60 -8.07 30.77
C LEU A 107 8.54 -9.16 31.26
N SER A 108 8.02 -10.36 31.50
CA SER A 108 8.83 -11.49 31.95
C SER A 108 8.42 -12.77 31.26
N ALA A 109 9.37 -13.68 31.10
CA ALA A 109 9.14 -15.03 30.63
C ALA A 109 10.02 -15.99 31.40
N ASN A 110 9.46 -17.14 31.75
CA ASN A 110 10.19 -18.26 32.33
C ASN A 110 9.89 -19.50 31.49
N ILE A 111 10.90 -19.98 30.77
CA ILE A 111 10.77 -20.98 29.74
C ILE A 111 11.54 -22.22 30.19
N PRO A 112 10.85 -23.34 30.47
CA PRO A 112 11.51 -24.56 30.89
C PRO A 112 12.31 -25.15 29.73
N ILE A 113 13.61 -25.37 29.95
CA ILE A 113 14.51 -25.99 28.95
C ILE A 113 14.98 -27.33 29.50
N SER A 114 14.74 -28.40 28.76
CA SER A 114 15.01 -29.77 29.24
C SER A 114 16.49 -30.10 29.47
N SER A 115 17.41 -29.37 28.83
CA SER A 115 18.84 -29.65 28.80
C SER A 115 19.72 -28.63 29.53
N LYS A 116 19.17 -27.49 29.93
CA LYS A 116 19.89 -26.37 30.57
C LYS A 116 19.06 -25.84 31.74
N THR A 117 19.52 -24.77 32.40
CA THR A 117 18.67 -24.05 33.35
C THR A 117 17.48 -23.44 32.61
N ASP A 118 16.35 -23.22 33.29
CA ASP A 118 15.23 -22.52 32.67
C ASP A 118 15.68 -21.15 32.13
N LEU A 119 15.23 -20.82 30.92
CA LEU A 119 15.48 -19.51 30.31
C LEU A 119 14.54 -18.51 30.95
N MET A 120 15.15 -17.57 31.66
CA MET A 120 14.49 -16.45 32.26
C MET A 120 14.82 -15.20 31.46
N ALA A 121 13.79 -14.51 30.98
CA ALA A 121 13.90 -13.21 30.35
C ALA A 121 13.07 -12.19 31.13
N VAL A 122 13.61 -10.98 31.33
CA VAL A 122 12.87 -9.88 31.94
C VAL A 122 13.24 -8.55 31.27
N ILE A 123 12.21 -7.75 30.98
CA ILE A 123 12.35 -6.38 30.49
C ILE A 123 11.65 -5.49 31.51
N VAL A 124 12.36 -4.51 32.05
CA VAL A 124 11.83 -3.60 33.07
C VAL A 124 11.95 -2.17 32.59
N LEU A 125 10.82 -1.48 32.50
CA LEU A 125 10.76 -0.03 32.38
C LEU A 125 10.80 0.59 33.78
N TRP A 126 11.73 1.51 33.99
CA TRP A 126 12.00 2.18 35.27
C TRP A 126 11.62 3.66 35.17
N SER A 127 10.91 4.16 36.18
CA SER A 127 10.88 5.59 36.50
C SER A 127 12.17 5.93 37.22
N THR A 128 12.86 7.00 36.83
CA THR A 128 14.09 7.43 37.55
C THR A 128 13.85 8.56 38.56
N GLY A 129 12.58 8.95 38.78
CA GLY A 129 12.23 10.15 39.55
C GLY A 129 12.56 11.48 38.87
N GLY A 130 13.37 11.46 37.78
CA GLY A 130 13.71 12.63 36.97
C GLY A 130 12.83 12.79 35.72
N SER A 131 13.29 13.65 34.81
CA SER A 131 12.62 13.92 33.53
C SER A 131 12.83 12.83 32.47
N ARG A 132 13.44 11.70 32.83
CA ARG A 132 13.78 10.60 31.91
C ARG A 132 13.50 9.25 32.56
N ASN A 133 13.17 8.26 31.74
CA ASN A 133 13.00 6.88 32.15
C ASN A 133 14.18 6.03 31.69
N ALA A 134 14.26 4.83 32.24
CA ALA A 134 15.30 3.86 31.90
C ALA A 134 14.67 2.50 31.61
N VAL A 135 15.37 1.67 30.85
CA VAL A 135 14.90 0.33 30.48
C VAL A 135 16.05 -0.65 30.63
N SER A 136 15.76 -1.77 31.28
CA SER A 136 16.69 -2.90 31.40
C SER A 136 16.14 -4.11 30.67
N PHE A 137 16.95 -4.72 29.82
CA PHE A 137 16.70 -6.01 29.17
C PHE A 137 17.63 -7.03 29.80
N PHE A 138 17.11 -8.15 30.26
CA PHE A 138 17.89 -9.21 30.89
C PHE A 138 17.44 -10.57 30.36
N ASN A 139 18.41 -11.45 30.13
CA ASN A 139 18.18 -12.88 30.03
C ASN A 139 19.39 -13.66 30.57
N ASN A 140 19.16 -14.88 31.06
CA ASN A 140 20.20 -15.74 31.63
C ASN A 140 20.75 -16.78 30.64
N HIS A 141 20.58 -16.58 29.33
CA HIS A 141 21.01 -17.51 28.30
C HIS A 141 21.82 -16.80 27.24
N LEU A 142 22.86 -17.49 26.79
CA LEU A 142 23.72 -17.05 25.71
C LEU A 142 24.05 -18.29 24.86
N ASP A 143 24.07 -18.12 23.53
CA ASP A 143 24.51 -19.20 22.64
C ASP A 143 25.92 -19.67 23.02
N ASP A 144 26.19 -20.97 22.97
CA ASP A 144 27.46 -21.55 23.45
C ASP A 144 28.70 -21.00 22.70
N ASN A 145 28.50 -20.51 21.47
CA ASN A 145 29.54 -19.89 20.64
C ASN A 145 29.53 -18.35 20.68
N ALA A 146 28.57 -17.74 21.38
CA ALA A 146 28.53 -16.28 21.49
C ALA A 146 29.58 -15.80 22.49
N SER A 147 30.19 -14.67 22.14
CA SER A 147 31.09 -13.93 23.02
C SER A 147 30.67 -12.47 23.02
N PHE A 148 31.35 -11.63 23.81
CA PHE A 148 31.11 -10.19 23.80
C PHE A 148 31.27 -9.58 22.40
N ASP A 149 32.19 -10.11 21.60
CA ASP A 149 32.45 -9.65 20.24
C ASP A 149 31.24 -9.86 19.32
N SER A 150 30.43 -10.89 19.58
CA SER A 150 29.17 -11.13 18.87
C SER A 150 28.12 -10.01 19.06
N PHE A 151 28.30 -9.13 20.05
CA PHE A 151 27.46 -7.95 20.30
C PHE A 151 28.14 -6.64 19.90
N ALA A 152 29.48 -6.63 19.80
CA ALA A 152 30.28 -5.43 19.60
C ALA A 152 30.74 -5.23 18.14
N ILE A 153 30.87 -6.30 17.35
CA ILE A 153 31.33 -6.26 15.96
C ILE A 153 30.11 -6.22 15.01
N ASP A 154 30.07 -5.21 14.13
CA ASP A 154 29.01 -5.09 13.12
C ASP A 154 29.00 -6.29 12.17
N GLY A 155 27.83 -6.92 12.02
CA GLY A 155 27.61 -8.12 11.21
C GLY A 155 27.99 -9.46 11.85
N GLU A 156 28.55 -9.45 13.07
CA GLU A 156 28.82 -10.70 13.79
C GLU A 156 27.55 -11.24 14.46
N SER A 157 27.30 -12.54 14.33
CA SER A 157 26.08 -13.15 14.86
C SER A 157 26.21 -14.66 14.94
N THR A 158 25.72 -15.22 16.05
CA THR A 158 25.58 -16.66 16.25
C THR A 158 24.37 -17.28 15.53
N SER A 159 23.50 -16.46 14.94
CA SER A 159 22.30 -16.92 14.25
C SER A 159 22.52 -17.24 12.77
N LYS A 160 23.75 -17.16 12.24
CA LYS A 160 24.02 -17.24 10.79
C LYS A 160 23.46 -18.51 10.11
N GLU A 161 23.33 -19.61 10.86
CA GLU A 161 22.85 -20.92 10.35
C GLU A 161 21.59 -21.43 11.05
N ASN A 162 20.99 -20.66 11.95
CA ASN A 162 19.88 -21.16 12.77
C ASN A 162 18.53 -20.97 12.06
N LYS A 163 17.88 -22.08 11.69
CA LYS A 163 16.58 -22.11 11.00
C LYS A 163 15.39 -21.60 11.83
N TRP A 164 15.54 -21.48 13.14
CA TRP A 164 14.46 -21.11 14.07
C TRP A 164 14.40 -19.61 14.38
N ALA A 165 15.53 -18.90 14.28
CA ALA A 165 15.61 -17.47 14.56
C ALA A 165 15.47 -16.64 13.29
N VAL A 166 14.33 -15.99 13.12
CA VAL A 166 14.05 -15.08 11.99
C VAL A 166 14.57 -13.68 12.33
N GLY A 167 15.63 -13.21 11.64
CA GLY A 167 16.15 -11.84 11.82
C GLY A 167 17.50 -11.56 11.15
N GLU A 168 17.82 -10.28 10.96
CA GLU A 168 19.11 -9.84 10.42
C GLU A 168 20.23 -10.02 11.45
N LYS A 169 20.87 -11.20 11.46
CA LYS A 169 22.25 -11.50 11.91
C LYS A 169 22.94 -10.42 12.78
N GLY A 170 22.40 -10.04 13.94
CA GLY A 170 22.99 -9.06 14.87
C GLY A 170 22.99 -7.58 14.42
N LYS A 171 22.79 -7.29 13.13
CA LYS A 171 22.82 -5.92 12.57
C LYS A 171 21.76 -5.01 13.19
N GLY A 172 20.55 -5.54 13.40
CA GLY A 172 19.44 -4.81 14.02
C GLY A 172 19.76 -4.31 15.43
N PHE A 173 20.48 -5.10 16.23
CA PHE A 173 20.90 -4.73 17.58
C PHE A 173 21.82 -3.51 17.60
N ILE A 174 22.87 -3.52 16.77
CA ILE A 174 23.86 -2.42 16.74
C ILE A 174 23.21 -1.13 16.25
N LEU A 175 22.39 -1.20 15.19
CA LEU A 175 21.66 -0.04 14.67
C LEU A 175 20.65 0.51 15.70
N ALA A 176 19.88 -0.35 16.36
CA ALA A 176 18.97 0.04 17.43
C ALA A 176 19.71 0.71 18.59
N THR A 177 20.83 0.13 19.02
CA THR A 177 21.67 0.68 20.09
C THR A 177 22.25 2.03 19.69
N GLN A 178 22.75 2.17 18.46
CA GLN A 178 23.28 3.43 17.96
C GLN A 178 22.21 4.51 17.87
N TYR A 179 21.03 4.18 17.34
CA TYR A 179 19.90 5.09 17.31
C TYR A 179 19.54 5.60 18.71
N LEU A 180 19.42 4.72 19.69
CA LEU A 180 19.09 5.11 21.06
C LEU A 180 20.21 5.94 21.70
N ALA A 181 21.48 5.65 21.42
CA ALA A 181 22.59 6.47 21.88
C ALA A 181 22.57 7.89 21.27
N GLU A 182 22.20 8.02 19.99
CA GLU A 182 21.99 9.31 19.32
C GLU A 182 20.79 10.06 19.89
N TYR A 183 19.69 9.35 20.11
CA TYR A 183 18.48 9.87 20.75
C TYR A 183 18.80 10.44 22.15
N ILE A 184 19.51 9.68 22.98
CA ILE A 184 19.92 10.11 24.32
C ILE A 184 20.88 11.30 24.23
N ALA A 185 21.81 11.31 23.28
CA ALA A 185 22.77 12.40 23.10
C ALA A 185 22.14 13.72 22.58
N ARG A 186 20.91 13.70 22.06
CA ARG A 186 20.14 14.90 21.72
C ARG A 186 19.53 15.57 22.96
N ALA A 187 19.33 14.82 24.05
CA ALA A 187 18.99 15.41 25.33
C ALA A 187 20.20 16.19 25.87
N GLU A 188 19.97 17.34 26.51
CA GLU A 188 21.04 18.11 27.17
C GLU A 188 21.89 17.19 28.06
N TYR A 189 23.21 17.30 27.91
CA TYR A 189 24.17 16.40 28.56
C TYR A 189 23.91 16.34 30.06
N SER A 190 23.38 15.20 30.51
CA SER A 190 23.18 14.91 31.92
C SER A 190 24.07 13.72 32.30
N PRO A 191 24.95 13.86 33.31
CA PRO A 191 25.78 12.76 33.75
C PRO A 191 24.92 11.58 34.19
N GLY A 192 25.23 10.37 33.70
CA GLY A 192 24.49 9.15 34.00
C GLY A 192 23.47 8.72 32.94
N LEU A 193 23.26 9.52 31.88
CA LEU A 193 22.53 9.08 30.69
C LEU A 193 23.45 8.29 29.76
N GLY A 194 22.90 7.26 29.13
CA GLY A 194 23.63 6.45 28.15
C GLY A 194 23.17 5.01 28.12
N ILE A 195 24.00 4.17 27.49
CA ILE A 195 23.74 2.75 27.28
C ILE A 195 24.96 1.95 27.72
N SER A 196 24.71 0.89 28.48
CA SER A 196 25.70 -0.15 28.74
C SER A 196 25.07 -1.52 28.59
N PHE A 197 25.85 -2.46 28.09
CA PHE A 197 25.45 -3.86 28.04
C PHE A 197 26.51 -4.72 28.72
N ARG A 198 26.07 -5.81 29.33
CA ARG A 198 26.87 -6.77 30.07
C ARG A 198 26.62 -8.14 29.48
N VAL A 199 27.71 -8.90 29.28
CA VAL A 199 27.70 -10.31 28.92
C VAL A 199 28.57 -11.02 29.95
N GLY A 200 27.95 -11.73 30.88
CA GLY A 200 28.62 -12.28 32.05
C GLY A 200 29.35 -11.21 32.86
N GLU A 201 30.68 -11.34 32.98
CA GLU A 201 31.54 -10.41 33.72
C GLU A 201 32.13 -9.29 32.84
N GLN A 202 31.79 -9.27 31.54
CA GLN A 202 32.27 -8.31 30.56
C GLN A 202 31.25 -7.20 30.36
N ILE A 203 31.72 -5.94 30.43
CA ILE A 203 30.86 -4.76 30.32
C ILE A 203 31.27 -3.90 29.14
N GLY A 204 30.31 -3.63 28.26
CA GLY A 204 30.38 -2.63 27.20
C GLY A 204 29.76 -1.31 27.64
N GLU A 205 30.53 -0.23 27.56
CA GLU A 205 30.01 1.13 27.70
C GLU A 205 30.12 1.86 26.36
N LEU A 206 29.03 2.47 25.90
CA LEU A 206 29.04 3.25 24.67
C LEU A 206 29.47 4.69 24.93
N LYS A 207 30.45 5.17 24.15
CA LYS A 207 30.93 6.56 24.20
C LYS A 207 31.10 7.13 22.80
N TRP A 208 30.78 8.41 22.65
CA TRP A 208 31.10 9.16 21.45
C TRP A 208 32.60 9.41 21.36
N LYS A 209 33.23 8.93 20.28
CA LYS A 209 34.61 9.22 19.93
C LYS A 209 34.62 10.49 19.10
N LYS A 210 35.11 11.58 19.70
CA LYS A 210 35.35 12.82 18.96
C LYS A 210 36.41 12.61 17.90
N SER A 211 36.11 12.97 16.66
CA SER A 211 37.14 12.86 15.63
C SER A 211 38.28 13.87 15.86
N ARG A 212 39.52 13.41 15.68
CA ARG A 212 40.72 14.28 15.76
C ARG A 212 40.95 15.09 14.50
N LYS A 213 40.44 14.64 13.35
CA LYS A 213 40.58 15.36 12.08
C LYS A 213 39.39 16.31 11.95
N ASN A 214 39.68 17.60 11.81
CA ASN A 214 38.64 18.61 11.52
C ASN A 214 37.81 18.13 10.31
N GLY A 215 36.49 17.99 10.51
CA GLY A 215 35.55 17.60 9.47
C GLY A 215 35.23 16.10 9.35
N SER A 216 35.78 15.22 10.21
CA SER A 216 35.22 13.86 10.32
C SER A 216 34.15 13.81 11.39
N GLU A 217 33.10 13.05 11.10
CA GLU A 217 31.96 12.87 11.97
C GLU A 217 32.35 12.08 13.22
N ASP A 218 31.72 12.41 14.34
CA ASP A 218 31.87 11.65 15.57
C ASP A 218 31.33 10.23 15.35
N SER A 219 32.09 9.22 15.78
CA SER A 219 31.66 7.83 15.71
C SER A 219 31.29 7.32 17.10
N LEU A 220 30.32 6.42 17.16
CA LEU A 220 29.99 5.73 18.40
C LEU A 220 31.01 4.62 18.64
N ARG A 221 31.43 4.42 19.89
CA ARG A 221 32.44 3.44 20.27
C ARG A 221 31.98 2.63 21.46
N VAL A 222 32.10 1.32 21.36
CA VAL A 222 32.00 0.40 22.50
C VAL A 222 33.37 0.31 23.17
N ILE A 223 33.41 0.47 24.49
CA ILE A 223 34.61 0.25 25.30
C ILE A 223 34.34 -0.92 26.24
N LEU A 224 35.12 -2.01 26.09
CA LEU A 224 35.02 -3.18 26.97
C LEU A 224 35.80 -2.95 28.26
N ASP A 225 35.13 -3.14 29.40
CA ASP A 225 35.76 -3.40 30.69
C ASP A 225 35.56 -4.89 31.02
N ASP A 226 36.58 -5.70 30.75
CA ASP A 226 36.58 -7.10 31.16
C ASP A 226 36.91 -7.17 32.65
N LEU A 227 35.89 -7.50 33.45
CA LEU A 227 36.00 -7.62 34.89
C LEU A 227 36.01 -9.08 35.35
N THR A 228 36.37 -10.02 34.47
CA THR A 228 36.43 -11.44 34.83
C THR A 228 37.33 -11.67 36.04
N THR A 229 36.87 -12.41 37.05
CA THR A 229 37.73 -12.72 38.21
C THR A 229 38.86 -13.64 37.78
N ARG A 230 40.11 -13.19 37.92
CA ARG A 230 41.30 -13.96 37.56
C ARG A 230 42.33 -13.91 38.67
N THR A 231 43.06 -15.00 38.87
CA THR A 231 44.30 -14.96 39.65
C THR A 231 45.40 -14.26 38.87
N VAL A 232 46.49 -13.88 39.54
CA VAL A 232 47.65 -13.27 38.87
C VAL A 232 48.21 -14.23 37.81
N GLU A 233 48.22 -15.53 38.11
CA GLU A 233 48.70 -16.60 37.24
C GLU A 233 47.81 -16.78 36.00
N GLN A 234 46.50 -16.56 36.12
CA GLN A 234 45.55 -16.62 34.99
C GLN A 234 45.57 -15.33 34.16
N TYR A 235 45.79 -14.17 34.81
CA TYR A 235 45.78 -12.88 34.14
C TYR A 235 46.99 -12.68 33.22
N LEU A 236 48.17 -13.13 33.64
CA LEU A 236 49.42 -12.90 32.89
C LEU A 236 49.43 -13.54 31.49
N PRO A 237 49.05 -14.83 31.29
CA PRO A 237 48.96 -15.42 29.95
C PRO A 237 47.91 -14.74 29.08
N HIS A 238 46.76 -14.40 29.65
CA HIS A 238 45.69 -13.74 28.90
C HIS A 238 46.10 -12.34 28.42
N ARG A 239 46.78 -11.57 29.28
CA ARG A 239 47.32 -10.27 28.91
C ARG A 239 48.36 -10.38 27.79
N TYR A 240 49.21 -11.41 27.85
CA TYR A 240 50.22 -11.62 26.82
C TYR A 240 49.59 -11.87 25.44
N LEU A 241 48.48 -12.60 25.38
CA LEU A 241 47.71 -12.79 24.13
C LEU A 241 47.16 -11.46 23.60
N LEU A 242 46.54 -10.64 24.47
CA LEU A 242 46.04 -9.31 24.09
C LEU A 242 47.15 -8.38 23.60
N ASP A 243 48.33 -8.42 24.24
CA ASP A 243 49.47 -7.59 23.84
C ASP A 243 50.07 -8.06 22.48
N ILE A 244 50.02 -9.36 22.16
CA ILE A 244 50.42 -9.91 20.85
C ILE A 244 49.48 -9.45 19.74
N ASP A 245 48.16 -9.55 19.94
CA ASP A 245 47.17 -9.18 18.93
C ASP A 245 47.27 -7.68 18.58
N ASN A 246 47.61 -6.84 19.57
CA ASN A 246 47.84 -5.42 19.35
C ASN A 246 49.20 -5.09 18.69
N ALA A 247 50.19 -5.99 18.77
CA ALA A 247 51.53 -5.79 18.22
C ALA A 247 51.67 -6.21 16.75
N PHE A 248 50.74 -7.01 16.23
CA PHE A 248 50.75 -7.48 14.85
C PHE A 248 50.56 -6.38 13.79
N ASP A 249 50.21 -5.16 14.21
CA ASP A 249 49.96 -4.02 13.32
C ASP A 249 51.22 -3.21 12.90
N GLY A 250 52.45 -3.72 13.09
CA GLY A 250 53.60 -3.12 12.37
C GLY A 250 55.03 -3.30 12.89
N GLY A 251 55.35 -4.25 13.76
CA GLY A 251 56.75 -4.50 14.14
C GLY A 251 56.98 -5.88 14.72
N GLU A 252 58.07 -6.56 14.33
CA GLU A 252 58.48 -7.83 14.93
C GLU A 252 58.60 -7.67 16.45
N PRO A 253 57.84 -8.45 17.24
CA PRO A 253 57.94 -8.41 18.69
C PRO A 253 59.29 -8.98 19.12
N ASP A 254 60.08 -8.15 19.80
CA ASP A 254 61.43 -8.48 20.30
C ASP A 254 61.34 -9.60 21.37
N TYR A 255 61.38 -10.85 20.91
CA TYR A 255 60.89 -12.03 21.64
C TYR A 255 61.81 -12.49 22.79
N TYR A 256 63.00 -11.88 22.94
CA TYR A 256 64.10 -12.46 23.71
C TYR A 256 64.31 -11.94 25.14
N ASN A 257 63.60 -10.91 25.61
CA ASN A 257 63.75 -10.40 27.00
C ASN A 257 62.70 -10.98 27.97
N LYS A 258 62.45 -12.29 27.93
CA LYS A 258 61.29 -12.95 28.57
C LYS A 258 61.50 -13.41 30.03
N THR A 259 62.71 -13.32 30.58
CA THR A 259 63.05 -13.97 31.88
C THR A 259 63.20 -13.04 33.09
N MET A 260 63.40 -11.71 32.90
CA MET A 260 63.71 -10.80 34.02
C MET A 260 62.54 -9.95 34.55
N GLU A 261 61.36 -9.99 33.94
CA GLU A 261 60.23 -9.10 34.32
C GLU A 261 59.09 -9.76 35.13
N THR A 262 59.23 -11.01 35.60
CA THR A 262 58.12 -11.73 36.25
C THR A 262 57.62 -11.09 37.54
N ALA A 263 58.49 -10.58 38.41
CA ALA A 263 58.06 -9.98 39.69
C ALA A 263 57.31 -8.65 39.49
N LYS A 264 57.85 -7.76 38.66
CA LYS A 264 57.23 -6.46 38.35
C LYS A 264 55.93 -6.61 37.54
N MET A 265 55.88 -7.57 36.62
CA MET A 265 54.64 -7.91 35.90
C MET A 265 53.58 -8.48 36.85
N ARG A 266 53.96 -9.37 37.78
CA ARG A 266 53.05 -9.90 38.81
C ARG A 266 52.52 -8.80 39.73
N GLU A 267 53.36 -7.87 40.18
CA GLU A 267 52.92 -6.73 41.00
C GLU A 267 51.96 -5.80 40.23
N LYS A 268 52.27 -5.50 38.96
CA LYS A 268 51.38 -4.71 38.08
C LYS A 268 50.06 -5.44 37.83
N ALA A 269 50.09 -6.74 37.58
CA ALA A 269 48.91 -7.58 37.41
C ALA A 269 48.06 -7.60 38.69
N ALA A 270 48.67 -7.81 39.85
CA ALA A 270 47.99 -7.75 41.14
C ALA A 270 47.33 -6.38 41.39
N THR A 271 48.00 -5.29 41.02
CA THR A 271 47.44 -3.93 41.10
C THR A 271 46.23 -3.75 40.19
N ILE A 272 46.30 -4.25 38.95
CA ILE A 272 45.18 -4.20 37.99
C ILE A 272 44.01 -5.05 38.48
N LEU A 273 44.26 -6.27 38.94
CA LEU A 273 43.23 -7.15 39.50
C LEU A 273 42.57 -6.54 40.75
N LYS A 274 43.35 -5.90 41.62
CA LYS A 274 42.82 -5.16 42.78
C LYS A 274 41.94 -3.98 42.37
N GLN A 275 42.32 -3.26 41.31
CA GLN A 275 41.48 -2.21 40.73
C GLN A 275 40.21 -2.79 40.09
N GLY A 276 40.33 -3.92 39.40
CA GLY A 276 39.21 -4.68 38.84
C GLY A 276 38.21 -5.10 39.92
N ALA A 277 38.67 -5.73 41.01
CA ALA A 277 37.85 -6.09 42.17
C ALA A 277 37.15 -4.88 42.80
N LYS A 278 37.85 -3.75 42.95
CA LYS A 278 37.22 -2.50 43.42
C LYS A 278 36.11 -2.04 42.48
N ARG A 279 36.31 -2.11 41.16
CA ARG A 279 35.29 -1.75 40.17
C ARG A 279 34.12 -2.74 40.14
N ARG A 280 34.38 -4.04 40.26
CA ARG A 280 33.34 -5.07 40.36
C ARG A 280 32.41 -4.81 41.54
N LEU A 281 32.97 -4.50 42.71
CA LEU A 281 32.19 -4.09 43.88
C LEU A 281 31.38 -2.81 43.61
N GLN A 282 31.99 -1.80 42.99
CA GLN A 282 31.29 -0.56 42.63
C GLN A 282 30.12 -0.83 41.66
N LEU A 283 30.31 -1.67 40.66
CA LEU A 283 29.29 -2.03 39.66
C LEU A 283 28.34 -3.13 40.16
N GLY A 284 28.56 -3.59 41.40
CA GLY A 284 27.81 -4.61 42.12
C GLY A 284 27.75 -5.95 41.42
N LEU A 285 28.86 -6.36 40.80
CA LEU A 285 29.09 -7.70 40.28
C LEU A 285 29.55 -8.69 41.36
N ASP A 286 30.08 -8.19 42.48
CA ASP A 286 30.56 -9.01 43.59
C ASP A 286 29.51 -9.14 44.71
N GLY A 287 29.40 -10.36 45.22
CA GLY A 287 28.53 -10.72 46.34
C GLY A 287 29.34 -10.93 47.61
N PRO A 288 29.04 -11.96 48.42
CA PRO A 288 29.93 -12.41 49.48
C PRO A 288 31.38 -12.62 48.98
N PRO A 289 32.40 -12.54 49.86
CA PRO A 289 33.80 -12.51 49.45
C PRO A 289 34.16 -13.66 48.48
N GLY A 290 34.52 -13.31 47.24
CA GLY A 290 34.99 -14.24 46.22
C GLY A 290 33.92 -14.89 45.34
N GLN A 291 32.64 -14.50 45.44
CA GLN A 291 31.58 -15.01 44.57
C GLN A 291 31.05 -13.91 43.64
N SER A 292 31.07 -14.20 42.34
CA SER A 292 30.37 -13.39 41.34
C SER A 292 28.87 -13.56 41.48
N VAL A 293 28.14 -12.46 41.46
CA VAL A 293 26.68 -12.42 41.53
C VAL A 293 26.06 -12.74 40.17
N VAL A 294 26.86 -12.68 39.11
CA VAL A 294 26.44 -12.88 37.73
C VAL A 294 27.07 -14.14 37.16
N LYS A 295 26.28 -14.90 36.37
CA LYS A 295 26.79 -16.04 35.60
C LYS A 295 27.35 -15.58 34.25
N SER A 296 28.18 -16.41 33.62
CA SER A 296 28.85 -16.10 32.36
C SER A 296 27.90 -15.98 31.16
N ASP A 297 26.76 -16.64 31.21
CA ASP A 297 25.70 -16.68 30.19
C ASP A 297 24.63 -15.60 30.38
N GLU A 298 24.71 -14.80 31.44
CA GLU A 298 23.78 -13.70 31.65
C GLU A 298 24.09 -12.51 30.75
N VAL A 299 23.08 -12.03 30.04
CA VAL A 299 23.13 -10.79 29.27
C VAL A 299 22.21 -9.77 29.92
N CYS A 300 22.71 -8.55 30.09
CA CYS A 300 21.92 -7.44 30.63
C CYS A 300 22.25 -6.14 29.90
N ILE A 301 21.26 -5.49 29.31
CA ILE A 301 21.40 -4.19 28.64
C ILE A 301 20.60 -3.17 29.42
N THR A 302 21.21 -2.04 29.75
CA THR A 302 20.56 -0.93 30.46
C THR A 302 20.68 0.35 29.66
N ILE A 303 19.54 0.99 29.42
CA ILE A 303 19.37 2.21 28.65
C ILE A 303 18.78 3.27 29.58
N VAL A 304 19.47 4.39 29.78
CA VAL A 304 19.02 5.49 30.65
C VAL A 304 18.95 6.77 29.83
N GLY A 305 17.75 7.39 29.77
CA GLY A 305 17.55 8.64 29.03
C GLY A 305 16.35 8.68 28.09
N ILE A 306 15.43 7.73 28.18
CA ILE A 306 14.21 7.73 27.35
C ILE A 306 13.26 8.83 27.85
N ALA A 307 12.69 9.63 26.95
CA ALA A 307 11.77 10.68 27.37
C ALA A 307 10.45 10.07 27.93
N PRO A 308 9.82 10.66 28.96
CA PRO A 308 8.61 10.13 29.57
C PRO A 308 7.46 9.92 28.57
N ASN A 309 7.28 10.85 27.63
CA ASN A 309 6.28 10.79 26.57
C ASN A 309 6.55 9.68 25.52
N GLU A 310 7.81 9.27 25.36
CA GLU A 310 8.18 8.16 24.47
C GLU A 310 8.33 6.83 25.22
N SER A 311 8.13 6.85 26.54
CA SER A 311 8.28 5.68 27.40
C SER A 311 6.97 5.05 27.83
N ASP A 312 5.86 5.45 27.20
CA ASP A 312 4.57 4.81 27.44
C ASP A 312 4.67 3.31 27.07
N PRO A 313 4.37 2.37 27.99
CA PRO A 313 4.49 0.94 27.72
C PRO A 313 3.78 0.49 26.45
N GLU A 314 2.58 0.99 26.21
CA GLU A 314 1.77 0.72 25.02
C GLU A 314 2.49 1.12 23.73
N TYR A 315 3.19 2.26 23.74
CA TYR A 315 3.98 2.74 22.62
C TYR A 315 5.29 1.97 22.46
N LEU A 316 6.08 1.85 23.53
CA LEU A 316 7.39 1.17 23.55
C LEU A 316 7.30 -0.29 23.14
N PHE A 317 6.27 -0.98 23.64
CA PHE A 317 6.08 -2.42 23.43
C PHE A 317 4.96 -2.73 22.42
N SER A 318 4.50 -1.72 21.66
CA SER A 318 3.50 -1.87 20.60
C SER A 318 3.78 -3.06 19.66
N ALA A 319 5.05 -3.26 19.29
CA ALA A 319 5.47 -4.37 18.43
C ALA A 319 5.27 -5.77 19.04
N ILE A 320 5.18 -5.88 20.38
CA ILE A 320 4.90 -7.14 21.11
C ILE A 320 3.38 -7.37 21.18
N PHE A 321 2.60 -6.31 21.30
CA PHE A 321 1.15 -6.40 21.56
C PHE A 321 0.31 -6.76 20.34
N TRP A 322 0.80 -6.48 19.13
CA TRP A 322 0.02 -6.66 17.90
C TRP A 322 -0.24 -8.12 17.50
N ASN A 323 0.53 -9.09 17.99
CA ASN A 323 0.32 -10.50 17.61
C ASN A 323 -0.87 -11.19 18.33
N ASN A 324 -1.44 -10.62 19.41
CA ASN A 324 -2.42 -11.32 20.25
C ASN A 324 -3.80 -10.65 20.39
N SER A 325 -4.11 -9.55 19.69
CA SER A 325 -5.36 -8.82 19.92
C SER A 325 -6.28 -8.79 18.69
N SER A 326 -7.32 -9.61 18.75
CA SER A 326 -8.51 -9.57 17.89
C SER A 326 -9.52 -8.48 18.30
N VAL A 327 -9.21 -7.57 19.22
CA VAL A 327 -10.20 -6.62 19.78
C VAL A 327 -9.56 -5.29 20.27
N LEU A 328 -10.09 -4.18 19.72
CA LEU A 328 -10.22 -2.78 20.23
C LEU A 328 -9.19 -1.66 19.93
N SER A 329 -9.68 -0.72 19.10
CA SER A 329 -9.96 0.70 19.40
C SER A 329 -8.84 1.76 19.47
N MET A 330 -8.74 2.48 18.35
CA MET A 330 -8.78 3.94 18.15
C MET A 330 -7.95 4.94 18.99
N ALA A 331 -7.36 5.85 18.21
CA ALA A 331 -7.02 7.26 18.49
C ALA A 331 -5.57 7.57 18.91
N GLN A 332 -4.62 7.50 17.96
CA GLN A 332 -3.72 8.61 17.59
C GLN A 332 -3.24 8.42 16.13
N PRO A 333 -3.02 9.50 15.36
CA PRO A 333 -2.43 9.41 14.02
C PRO A 333 -0.90 9.28 14.17
N LEU A 334 -0.26 8.47 13.32
CA LEU A 334 1.08 8.68 12.72
C LEU A 334 1.74 7.35 12.31
N THR A 335 1.91 7.19 10.99
CA THR A 335 3.06 6.65 10.23
C THR A 335 3.66 5.27 10.53
N ALA A 336 3.22 4.51 11.53
CA ALA A 336 3.76 3.18 11.86
C ALA A 336 2.82 1.99 11.56
N ARG A 337 1.80 2.17 10.71
CA ARG A 337 0.77 1.15 10.41
C ARG A 337 1.22 -0.05 9.58
N TRP A 338 2.52 -0.21 9.29
CA TRP A 338 3.01 -1.22 8.35
C TRP A 338 3.79 -2.33 9.05
N ASN A 339 3.14 -3.23 9.79
CA ASN A 339 3.85 -4.37 10.40
C ASN A 339 3.00 -5.65 10.55
N PHE A 340 3.46 -6.69 9.85
CA PHE A 340 3.24 -8.14 10.01
C PHE A 340 1.87 -8.76 9.70
N PHE A 341 1.68 -9.14 8.43
CA PHE A 341 1.16 -10.46 8.09
C PHE A 341 2.27 -11.24 7.37
N SER A 342 2.72 -12.35 7.97
CA SER A 342 3.43 -13.39 7.23
C SER A 342 2.42 -14.06 6.30
N MET A 343 2.30 -13.58 5.07
CA MET A 343 1.48 -14.26 4.04
C MET A 343 2.30 -15.38 3.42
N GLU A 344 2.39 -16.53 4.10
CA GLU A 344 2.88 -17.79 3.52
C GLU A 344 1.89 -18.39 2.49
N ILE A 345 0.82 -17.68 2.10
CA ILE A 345 -0.25 -18.20 1.22
C ILE A 345 0.11 -18.09 -0.28
N ILE A 346 1.29 -17.58 -0.66
CA ILE A 346 1.75 -17.59 -2.07
C ILE A 346 2.99 -18.50 -2.20
N PRO A 347 2.85 -19.73 -2.74
CA PRO A 347 3.93 -20.71 -2.81
C PRO A 347 5.15 -20.29 -3.64
N ASP A 348 5.01 -19.27 -4.51
CA ASP A 348 6.03 -18.88 -5.48
C ASP A 348 6.71 -17.54 -5.21
N PHE A 349 6.41 -16.86 -4.09
CA PHE A 349 7.03 -15.59 -3.75
C PHE A 349 7.24 -15.48 -2.24
N THR A 350 8.47 -15.67 -1.77
CA THR A 350 8.90 -15.21 -0.44
C THR A 350 8.85 -13.69 -0.45
N ILE A 351 7.70 -13.13 -0.09
CA ILE A 351 7.57 -11.69 0.12
C ILE A 351 8.50 -11.35 1.27
N ALA A 352 9.48 -10.48 1.00
CA ALA A 352 10.43 -9.90 1.95
C ALA A 352 9.83 -9.80 3.36
N THR A 353 10.24 -10.70 4.26
CA THR A 353 9.64 -10.84 5.59
C THR A 353 10.23 -9.83 6.58
N SER A 354 11.36 -9.22 6.24
CA SER A 354 11.99 -8.16 7.03
C SER A 354 11.68 -6.76 6.49
N THR A 355 11.58 -5.80 7.40
CA THR A 355 11.35 -4.38 7.07
C THR A 355 12.46 -3.82 6.17
N SER A 356 13.70 -4.28 6.34
CA SER A 356 14.87 -3.88 5.55
C SER A 356 14.84 -4.41 4.12
N GLU A 357 14.47 -5.68 3.91
CA GLU A 357 14.27 -6.24 2.57
C GLU A 357 13.11 -5.54 1.86
N ARG A 358 12.06 -5.18 2.60
CA ARG A 358 10.95 -4.38 2.08
C ARG A 358 11.41 -3.00 1.64
N ILE A 359 12.19 -2.29 2.46
CA ILE A 359 12.76 -0.98 2.10
C ILE A 359 13.67 -1.12 0.87
N MET A 360 14.50 -2.17 0.81
CA MET A 360 15.36 -2.44 -0.34
C MET A 360 14.53 -2.69 -1.62
N VAL A 361 13.44 -3.44 -1.53
CA VAL A 361 12.51 -3.71 -2.64
C VAL A 361 11.72 -2.47 -3.05
N LEU A 362 11.33 -1.62 -2.09
CA LEU A 362 10.64 -0.36 -2.36
C LEU A 362 11.55 0.68 -3.02
N ASN A 363 12.85 0.66 -2.70
CA ASN A 363 13.84 1.52 -3.33
C ASN A 363 14.34 0.97 -4.69
N ASP A 364 14.14 -0.31 -4.97
CA ASP A 364 14.48 -0.94 -6.25
C ASP A 364 13.35 -0.77 -7.27
N ARG A 365 13.58 0.11 -8.26
CA ARG A 365 12.63 0.41 -9.35
C ARG A 365 12.23 -0.82 -10.18
N VAL A 366 13.06 -1.86 -10.22
CA VAL A 366 12.80 -3.09 -10.98
C VAL A 366 11.94 -4.05 -10.16
N ARG A 367 12.15 -4.11 -8.84
CA ARG A 367 11.43 -5.04 -7.95
C ARG A 367 10.10 -4.48 -7.45
N ILE A 368 9.96 -3.16 -7.36
CA ILE A 368 8.72 -2.55 -6.84
C ILE A 368 7.45 -2.97 -7.61
N PRO A 369 7.42 -3.11 -8.96
CA PRO A 369 6.21 -3.54 -9.66
C PRO A 369 5.87 -5.02 -9.38
N GLN A 370 6.88 -5.87 -9.21
CA GLN A 370 6.70 -7.29 -8.88
C GLN A 370 6.12 -7.44 -7.47
N TYR A 371 6.70 -6.72 -6.51
CA TYR A 371 6.20 -6.66 -5.15
C TYR A 371 4.76 -6.13 -5.08
N ARG A 372 4.45 -5.03 -5.79
CA ARG A 372 3.08 -4.50 -5.88
C ARG A 372 2.10 -5.52 -6.43
N ARG A 373 2.48 -6.26 -7.48
CA ARG A 373 1.67 -7.33 -8.07
C ARG A 373 1.44 -8.47 -7.07
N ALA A 374 2.48 -8.94 -6.40
CA ALA A 374 2.38 -10.00 -5.41
C ALA A 374 1.48 -9.59 -4.23
N MET A 375 1.68 -8.38 -3.70
CA MET A 375 0.84 -7.81 -2.65
C MET A 375 -0.62 -7.70 -3.10
N CYS A 376 -0.87 -7.19 -4.31
CA CYS A 376 -2.22 -7.08 -4.86
C CYS A 376 -2.90 -8.45 -4.99
N ASN A 377 -2.18 -9.48 -5.44
CA ASN A 377 -2.71 -10.84 -5.51
C ASN A 377 -3.05 -11.39 -4.12
N ALA A 378 -2.18 -11.16 -3.14
CA ALA A 378 -2.35 -11.63 -1.79
C ALA A 378 -3.57 -10.99 -1.10
N ILE A 379 -3.74 -9.68 -1.30
CA ILE A 379 -4.92 -8.95 -0.81
C ILE A 379 -6.18 -9.46 -1.49
N HIS A 380 -6.14 -9.65 -2.81
CA HIS A 380 -7.29 -10.17 -3.54
C HIS A 380 -7.67 -11.58 -3.08
N LEU A 381 -6.67 -12.42 -2.76
CA LEU A 381 -6.88 -13.72 -2.16
C LEU A 381 -7.51 -13.59 -0.77
N ALA A 382 -7.03 -12.68 0.08
CA ALA A 382 -7.60 -12.42 1.41
C ALA A 382 -9.07 -11.99 1.32
N PHE A 383 -9.44 -11.09 0.40
CA PHE A 383 -10.85 -10.74 0.16
C PHE A 383 -11.70 -11.97 -0.21
N ARG A 384 -11.14 -12.93 -0.95
CA ARG A 384 -11.86 -14.14 -1.37
C ARG A 384 -12.01 -15.18 -0.27
N THR A 385 -10.95 -15.41 0.52
CA THR A 385 -10.85 -16.58 1.40
C THR A 385 -10.94 -16.26 2.88
N LEU A 386 -10.76 -15.01 3.30
CA LEU A 386 -10.66 -14.60 4.70
C LEU A 386 -11.64 -13.46 5.02
N PRO A 387 -12.92 -13.75 5.30
CA PRO A 387 -13.97 -12.73 5.44
C PRO A 387 -13.71 -11.67 6.51
N ASP A 388 -13.12 -12.05 7.64
CA ASP A 388 -12.85 -11.10 8.74
C ASP A 388 -11.68 -10.19 8.39
N LEU A 389 -10.59 -10.74 7.82
CA LEU A 389 -9.48 -9.95 7.32
C LEU A 389 -9.92 -9.01 6.18
N ALA A 390 -10.82 -9.47 5.30
CA ALA A 390 -11.36 -8.67 4.22
C ALA A 390 -12.07 -7.39 4.73
N VAL A 391 -12.76 -7.47 5.87
CA VAL A 391 -13.43 -6.32 6.49
C VAL A 391 -12.40 -5.32 7.03
N GLU A 392 -11.35 -5.80 7.70
CA GLU A 392 -10.29 -4.92 8.22
C GLU A 392 -9.50 -4.27 7.07
N LEU A 393 -9.17 -5.03 6.02
CA LEU A 393 -8.54 -4.49 4.81
C LEU A 393 -9.43 -3.47 4.09
N ALA A 394 -10.76 -3.62 4.13
CA ALA A 394 -11.68 -2.62 3.60
C ALA A 394 -11.70 -1.33 4.43
N ASP A 395 -11.61 -1.40 5.76
CA ASP A 395 -11.52 -0.20 6.62
C ASP A 395 -10.17 0.50 6.45
N ASP A 396 -9.08 -0.26 6.32
CA ASP A 396 -7.76 0.29 5.97
C ASP A 396 -7.80 1.03 4.64
N LEU A 397 -8.39 0.41 3.59
CA LEU A 397 -8.59 1.05 2.29
C LEU A 397 -9.40 2.35 2.33
N LEU A 398 -10.39 2.42 3.22
CA LEU A 398 -11.24 3.61 3.37
C LEU A 398 -10.57 4.72 4.19
N THR A 399 -9.61 4.36 5.05
CA THR A 399 -8.89 5.31 5.92
C THR A 399 -7.54 5.74 5.35
N ASP A 400 -7.05 5.06 4.32
CA ASP A 400 -5.82 5.39 3.61
C ASP A 400 -6.00 6.61 2.68
N ASP A 401 -5.42 7.73 3.09
CA ASP A 401 -5.45 9.02 2.40
C ASP A 401 -4.22 9.27 1.53
N HIS A 402 -3.24 8.37 1.55
CA HIS A 402 -1.96 8.54 0.86
C HIS A 402 -1.97 7.90 -0.53
N SER A 403 -1.48 8.63 -1.53
CA SER A 403 -1.34 8.12 -2.91
C SER A 403 -0.40 6.91 -3.02
N ASP A 404 0.54 6.79 -2.08
CA ASP A 404 1.49 5.68 -1.99
C ASP A 404 1.04 4.56 -1.05
N GLY A 405 -0.16 4.68 -0.48
CA GLY A 405 -0.74 3.71 0.43
C GLY A 405 -1.25 2.43 -0.26
N PHE A 406 -1.95 1.61 0.51
CA PHE A 406 -2.54 0.34 0.13
C PHE A 406 -3.46 0.48 -1.10
N ALA A 407 -4.20 1.57 -1.18
CA ALA A 407 -5.07 1.88 -2.31
C ALA A 407 -4.27 2.10 -3.62
N GLY A 408 -3.06 2.66 -3.54
CA GLY A 408 -2.19 2.89 -4.69
C GLY A 408 -1.55 1.61 -5.26
N ILE A 409 -1.45 0.56 -4.45
CA ILE A 409 -0.87 -0.73 -4.83
C ILE A 409 -1.93 -1.64 -5.48
N LEU A 410 -3.19 -1.49 -5.08
CA LEU A 410 -4.26 -2.39 -5.47
C LEU A 410 -4.84 -2.07 -6.85
N THR A 411 -4.72 -3.04 -7.75
CA THR A 411 -5.44 -3.08 -9.03
C THR A 411 -6.13 -4.43 -9.11
N PRO A 412 -7.40 -4.56 -8.71
CA PRO A 412 -8.05 -5.86 -8.59
C PRO A 412 -8.04 -6.57 -9.97
N PRO A 413 -7.52 -7.80 -10.04
CA PRO A 413 -7.22 -8.44 -11.33
C PRO A 413 -8.47 -9.00 -12.03
N ASN A 414 -9.58 -9.26 -11.31
CA ASN A 414 -10.80 -9.83 -11.89
C ASN A 414 -12.08 -9.52 -11.09
N LYS A 415 -13.23 -9.66 -11.74
CA LYS A 415 -14.59 -9.50 -11.20
C LYS A 415 -15.09 -10.69 -10.36
N ASP A 416 -14.34 -11.79 -10.26
CA ASP A 416 -14.80 -13.00 -9.55
C ASP A 416 -15.05 -12.80 -8.05
N ALA A 417 -14.46 -11.75 -7.46
CA ALA A 417 -14.58 -11.44 -6.03
C ALA A 417 -15.62 -10.34 -5.73
N ALA A 418 -16.46 -9.95 -6.70
CA ALA A 418 -17.39 -8.83 -6.58
C ALA A 418 -18.24 -8.88 -5.29
N THR A 419 -18.81 -10.05 -4.98
CA THR A 419 -19.68 -10.24 -3.81
C THR A 419 -18.90 -10.11 -2.50
N GLN A 420 -17.68 -10.62 -2.44
CA GLN A 420 -16.83 -10.57 -1.25
C GLN A 420 -16.37 -9.14 -0.96
N TYR A 421 -15.92 -8.41 -1.99
CA TYR A 421 -15.60 -6.98 -1.87
C TYR A 421 -16.82 -6.18 -1.41
N ARG A 422 -17.98 -6.38 -2.04
CA ARG A 422 -19.23 -5.71 -1.63
C ARG A 422 -19.53 -5.96 -0.15
N THR A 423 -19.52 -7.22 0.26
CA THR A 423 -19.84 -7.63 1.64
C THR A 423 -18.87 -7.02 2.66
N ALA A 424 -17.57 -7.02 2.36
CA ALA A 424 -16.55 -6.46 3.25
C ALA A 424 -16.74 -4.94 3.44
N PHE A 425 -16.89 -4.19 2.34
CA PHE A 425 -17.09 -2.74 2.38
C PHE A 425 -18.43 -2.36 3.03
N GLU A 426 -19.52 -3.09 2.73
CA GLU A 426 -20.81 -2.85 3.38
C GLU A 426 -20.74 -3.04 4.88
N LYS A 427 -20.06 -4.10 5.36
CA LYS A 427 -19.87 -4.31 6.81
C LYS A 427 -19.16 -3.12 7.45
N VAL A 428 -18.13 -2.56 6.82
CA VAL A 428 -17.42 -1.38 7.34
C VAL A 428 -18.32 -0.15 7.34
N TRP A 429 -19.05 0.11 6.27
CA TRP A 429 -19.94 1.29 6.19
C TRP A 429 -21.12 1.20 7.15
N ARG A 430 -21.71 0.01 7.34
CA ARG A 430 -22.81 -0.21 8.29
C ARG A 430 -22.41 0.02 9.76
N ARG A 431 -21.11 -0.05 10.10
CA ARG A 431 -20.60 0.39 11.42
C ARG A 431 -20.76 1.91 11.62
N LYS A 432 -20.78 2.69 10.54
CA LYS A 432 -20.77 4.17 10.53
C LYS A 432 -22.11 4.79 10.10
N ILE A 433 -22.91 4.07 9.31
CA ILE A 433 -24.13 4.58 8.66
C ILE A 433 -25.33 3.69 9.03
N SER A 434 -26.27 4.25 9.78
CA SER A 434 -27.52 3.58 10.20
C SER A 434 -28.67 3.94 9.25
N THR A 435 -28.68 3.34 8.06
CA THR A 435 -29.80 3.46 7.09
C THR A 435 -30.38 2.08 6.80
N SER A 436 -31.61 2.00 6.31
CA SER A 436 -32.15 0.77 5.71
C SER A 436 -31.94 0.69 4.20
N LEU A 437 -31.54 1.81 3.57
CA LEU A 437 -31.30 1.87 2.13
C LEU A 437 -30.06 1.08 1.71
N GLU A 438 -29.99 0.72 0.44
CA GLU A 438 -28.81 0.08 -0.17
C GLU A 438 -27.68 1.11 -0.27
N LEU A 439 -26.51 0.80 0.28
CA LEU A 439 -25.36 1.68 0.29
C LEU A 439 -24.66 1.62 -1.07
N HIS A 440 -24.29 2.77 -1.64
CA HIS A 440 -23.58 2.80 -2.92
C HIS A 440 -22.41 3.81 -2.87
N PRO A 441 -21.18 3.41 -3.23
CA PRO A 441 -20.04 4.31 -3.19
C PRO A 441 -20.16 5.41 -4.25
N ARG A 442 -19.61 6.59 -3.95
CA ARG A 442 -19.44 7.72 -4.87
C ARG A 442 -18.21 8.54 -4.52
N THR A 443 -17.72 9.33 -5.46
CA THR A 443 -16.76 10.39 -5.15
C THR A 443 -17.45 11.66 -4.64
N SER A 444 -16.68 12.56 -4.02
CA SER A 444 -17.13 13.91 -3.67
C SER A 444 -17.40 14.80 -4.88
N LEU A 445 -16.79 14.50 -6.04
CA LEU A 445 -16.88 15.27 -7.28
C LEU A 445 -18.10 14.90 -8.15
N GLU A 446 -18.73 13.75 -7.90
CA GLU A 446 -19.91 13.30 -8.64
C GLU A 446 -21.13 14.20 -8.38
N LYS A 447 -21.70 14.74 -9.47
CA LYS A 447 -22.84 15.67 -9.43
C LYS A 447 -24.21 14.96 -9.40
N ASN A 448 -24.27 13.65 -9.59
CA ASN A 448 -25.51 12.90 -9.83
C ASN A 448 -26.28 12.50 -8.56
N LEU A 449 -26.29 13.35 -7.52
CA LEU A 449 -26.97 13.04 -6.24
C LEU A 449 -28.47 12.76 -6.41
N SER A 450 -29.12 13.44 -7.36
CA SER A 450 -30.53 13.22 -7.67
C SER A 450 -30.82 11.81 -8.19
N LEU A 451 -29.85 11.17 -8.87
CA LEU A 451 -30.01 9.81 -9.36
C LEU A 451 -29.94 8.78 -8.22
N PHE A 452 -29.05 8.95 -7.25
CA PHE A 452 -29.01 8.09 -6.06
C PHE A 452 -30.33 8.11 -5.30
N SER A 453 -30.89 9.30 -5.09
CA SER A 453 -32.18 9.47 -4.42
C SER A 453 -33.33 8.80 -5.19
N GLN A 454 -33.37 8.94 -6.53
CA GLN A 454 -34.38 8.27 -7.36
C GLN A 454 -34.28 6.74 -7.25
N LEU A 455 -33.07 6.20 -7.28
CA LEU A 455 -32.83 4.76 -7.22
C LEU A 455 -33.02 4.16 -5.81
N GLY A 456 -33.30 4.98 -4.79
CA GLY A 456 -33.41 4.52 -3.40
C GLY A 456 -32.08 4.06 -2.81
N LEU A 457 -30.97 4.67 -3.24
CA LEU A 457 -29.62 4.36 -2.79
C LEU A 457 -29.12 5.43 -1.81
N GLU A 458 -28.42 5.00 -0.76
CA GLU A 458 -27.69 5.90 0.14
C GLU A 458 -26.25 6.06 -0.34
N PRO A 459 -25.84 7.27 -0.77
CA PRO A 459 -24.51 7.48 -1.32
C PRO A 459 -23.44 7.55 -0.22
N VAL A 460 -22.41 6.70 -0.32
CA VAL A 460 -21.24 6.70 0.58
C VAL A 460 -20.05 7.37 -0.09
N ILE A 461 -19.50 8.41 0.53
CA ILE A 461 -18.34 9.13 -0.03
C ILE A 461 -17.08 8.29 0.17
N VAL A 462 -16.38 7.99 -0.92
CA VAL A 462 -15.09 7.30 -0.94
C VAL A 462 -14.07 8.08 -1.78
N THR A 463 -12.78 7.78 -1.61
CA THR A 463 -11.74 8.34 -2.47
C THR A 463 -11.90 7.83 -3.91
N PRO A 464 -11.49 8.60 -4.94
CA PRO A 464 -11.57 8.15 -6.34
C PRO A 464 -10.89 6.80 -6.58
N ARG A 465 -9.79 6.52 -5.88
CA ARG A 465 -9.06 5.27 -6.01
C ARG A 465 -9.83 4.08 -5.43
N VAL A 466 -10.46 4.23 -4.26
CA VAL A 466 -11.32 3.20 -3.70
C VAL A 466 -12.51 2.93 -4.62
N LEU A 467 -13.13 3.97 -5.18
CA LEU A 467 -14.20 3.80 -6.16
C LEU A 467 -13.74 3.01 -7.38
N GLU A 468 -12.54 3.30 -7.90
CA GLU A 468 -11.93 2.57 -9.00
C GLU A 468 -11.74 1.08 -8.68
N ILE A 469 -11.24 0.74 -7.48
CA ILE A 469 -11.08 -0.65 -7.01
C ILE A 469 -12.45 -1.34 -6.95
N LEU A 470 -13.47 -0.68 -6.42
CA LEU A 470 -14.82 -1.23 -6.29
C LEU A 470 -15.50 -1.45 -7.65
N HIS A 471 -15.23 -0.59 -8.64
CA HIS A 471 -15.70 -0.76 -10.01
C HIS A 471 -14.96 -1.90 -10.74
N HIS A 472 -13.63 -1.93 -10.65
CA HIS A 472 -12.82 -2.96 -11.33
C HIS A 472 -13.05 -4.36 -10.76
N SER A 473 -13.24 -4.48 -9.44
CA SER A 473 -13.63 -5.74 -8.80
C SER A 473 -15.06 -6.18 -9.13
N GLY A 474 -15.87 -5.33 -9.78
CA GLY A 474 -17.28 -5.59 -10.06
C GLY A 474 -18.19 -5.55 -8.83
N ALA A 475 -17.66 -5.19 -7.66
CA ALA A 475 -18.42 -5.08 -6.42
C ALA A 475 -19.55 -4.07 -6.54
N TYR A 476 -19.29 -2.94 -7.20
CA TYR A 476 -20.26 -1.90 -7.51
C TYR A 476 -20.15 -1.51 -8.97
N LEU A 477 -21.30 -1.22 -9.59
CA LEU A 477 -21.32 -0.63 -10.92
C LEU A 477 -21.31 0.89 -10.79
N PRO A 478 -20.78 1.64 -11.76
CA PRO A 478 -21.06 3.07 -11.85
C PRO A 478 -22.58 3.31 -11.76
N VAL A 479 -23.02 4.33 -11.00
CA VAL A 479 -24.46 4.54 -10.72
C VAL A 479 -25.32 4.61 -11.99
N ASN A 480 -24.79 5.18 -13.07
CA ASN A 480 -25.47 5.21 -14.37
C ASN A 480 -25.63 3.81 -14.96
N GLU A 481 -24.60 2.95 -14.89
CA GLU A 481 -24.68 1.57 -15.35
C GLU A 481 -25.62 0.73 -14.46
N TYR A 482 -25.62 0.97 -13.14
CA TYR A 482 -26.57 0.35 -12.23
C TYR A 482 -28.02 0.73 -12.61
N ALA A 483 -28.29 2.00 -12.90
CA ALA A 483 -29.59 2.47 -13.36
C ALA A 483 -30.02 1.81 -14.68
N ARG A 484 -29.08 1.71 -15.64
CA ARG A 484 -29.32 1.03 -16.92
C ARG A 484 -29.63 -0.45 -16.73
N LYS A 485 -28.87 -1.14 -15.88
CA LYS A 485 -29.11 -2.54 -15.54
C LYS A 485 -30.48 -2.73 -14.90
N ARG A 486 -30.86 -1.88 -13.94
CA ARG A 486 -32.20 -1.89 -13.34
C ARG A 486 -33.30 -1.71 -14.38
N LEU A 487 -33.15 -0.82 -15.37
CA LEU A 487 -34.14 -0.68 -16.44
C LEU A 487 -34.26 -1.97 -17.26
N LEU A 488 -33.14 -2.59 -17.64
CA LEU A 488 -33.13 -3.86 -18.40
C LEU A 488 -33.76 -5.02 -17.61
N ASP A 489 -33.51 -5.08 -16.30
CA ASP A 489 -34.03 -6.11 -15.41
C ASP A 489 -35.49 -5.86 -14.98
N SER A 490 -36.04 -4.67 -15.28
CA SER A 490 -37.42 -4.33 -14.92
C SER A 490 -38.45 -5.13 -15.74
N PRO A 491 -39.61 -5.47 -15.17
CA PRO A 491 -40.67 -6.22 -15.86
C PRO A 491 -41.14 -5.51 -17.13
N SER A 492 -41.41 -6.26 -18.21
CA SER A 492 -41.97 -5.69 -19.44
C SER A 492 -43.47 -5.45 -19.31
N ILE A 493 -43.94 -4.34 -19.88
CA ILE A 493 -45.35 -3.98 -20.03
C ILE A 493 -45.75 -4.34 -21.47
N PRO A 494 -46.60 -5.37 -21.70
CA PRO A 494 -46.87 -5.88 -23.04
C PRO A 494 -47.68 -4.93 -23.93
N ASP A 495 -48.62 -4.17 -23.33
CA ASP A 495 -49.61 -3.36 -24.05
C ASP A 495 -49.58 -1.90 -23.60
N PHE A 496 -48.53 -1.16 -24.00
CA PHE A 496 -48.42 0.27 -23.72
C PHE A 496 -48.79 1.10 -24.96
N GLY A 497 -49.72 2.04 -24.82
CA GLY A 497 -50.21 2.87 -25.94
C GLY A 497 -49.08 3.60 -26.68
N GLY A 498 -48.97 3.39 -27.99
CA GLY A 498 -47.92 3.97 -28.85
C GLY A 498 -46.65 3.12 -29.02
N LEU A 499 -46.51 2.02 -28.27
CA LEU A 499 -45.38 1.09 -28.43
C LEU A 499 -45.38 0.42 -29.82
N ASP A 500 -46.56 0.16 -30.38
CA ASP A 500 -46.75 -0.31 -31.76
C ASP A 500 -46.09 0.66 -32.77
N ARG A 501 -46.24 1.98 -32.57
CA ARG A 501 -45.65 3.02 -33.41
C ARG A 501 -44.14 3.08 -33.29
N VAL A 502 -43.60 2.95 -32.07
CA VAL A 502 -42.15 2.83 -31.83
C VAL A 502 -41.60 1.59 -32.55
N ARG A 503 -42.25 0.42 -32.36
CA ARG A 503 -41.85 -0.85 -32.98
C ARG A 503 -41.85 -0.77 -34.51
N ALA A 504 -42.89 -0.21 -35.11
CA ALA A 504 -42.99 -0.05 -36.55
C ALA A 504 -41.93 0.93 -37.08
N THR A 505 -41.68 2.02 -36.36
CA THR A 505 -40.67 3.02 -36.75
C THR A 505 -39.27 2.42 -36.71
N LEU A 506 -38.91 1.73 -35.61
CA LEU A 506 -37.60 1.11 -35.47
C LEU A 506 -37.39 -0.03 -36.46
N ARG A 507 -38.41 -0.87 -36.77
CA ARG A 507 -38.30 -1.90 -37.81
C ARG A 507 -37.94 -1.33 -39.19
N LYS A 508 -38.45 -0.14 -39.53
CA LYS A 508 -38.10 0.53 -40.79
C LYS A 508 -36.65 1.02 -40.81
N LEU A 509 -36.14 1.45 -39.67
CA LEU A 509 -34.79 2.00 -39.54
C LEU A 509 -33.73 0.92 -39.34
N LEU A 510 -34.10 -0.14 -38.62
CA LEU A 510 -33.28 -1.27 -38.21
C LEU A 510 -34.05 -2.57 -38.53
N PRO A 511 -34.07 -3.01 -39.79
CA PRO A 511 -34.83 -4.20 -40.20
C PRO A 511 -34.39 -5.50 -39.51
N SER A 512 -33.17 -5.53 -38.97
CA SER A 512 -32.62 -6.65 -38.21
C SER A 512 -33.07 -6.71 -36.75
N LEU A 513 -33.81 -5.69 -36.26
CA LEU A 513 -34.29 -5.64 -34.87
C LEU A 513 -35.67 -6.29 -34.77
N PRO A 514 -35.81 -7.42 -34.04
CA PRO A 514 -37.11 -8.05 -33.82
C PRO A 514 -38.04 -7.17 -32.98
N SER A 515 -39.36 -7.30 -33.15
CA SER A 515 -40.33 -6.42 -32.46
C SER A 515 -40.43 -6.72 -30.97
N GLU A 516 -40.27 -7.99 -30.63
CA GLU A 516 -40.20 -8.55 -29.29
C GLU A 516 -38.99 -8.01 -28.51
N ASN A 517 -37.95 -7.57 -29.22
CA ASN A 517 -36.78 -6.93 -28.63
C ASN A 517 -36.97 -5.42 -28.39
N ILE A 518 -38.17 -4.88 -28.59
CA ILE A 518 -38.52 -3.50 -28.23
C ILE A 518 -39.60 -3.57 -27.16
N SER A 519 -39.26 -3.12 -25.95
CA SER A 519 -40.09 -3.31 -24.76
C SER A 519 -40.17 -2.05 -23.92
N VAL A 520 -41.36 -1.70 -23.44
CA VAL A 520 -41.53 -0.72 -22.35
C VAL A 520 -41.45 -1.48 -21.04
N ARG A 521 -40.68 -0.97 -20.08
CA ARG A 521 -40.42 -1.60 -18.79
C ARG A 521 -41.05 -0.79 -17.66
N GLN A 522 -41.47 -1.48 -16.61
CA GLN A 522 -41.98 -0.87 -15.37
C GLN A 522 -40.81 -0.27 -14.57
N TYR A 523 -40.34 0.87 -15.03
CA TYR A 523 -39.22 1.60 -14.45
C TYR A 523 -39.63 3.06 -14.24
N ASP A 524 -39.81 3.44 -12.98
CA ASP A 524 -40.41 4.72 -12.59
C ASP A 524 -39.37 5.85 -12.40
N ASN A 525 -38.07 5.56 -12.56
CA ASN A 525 -37.01 6.56 -12.40
C ASN A 525 -36.86 7.43 -13.65
N LEU A 526 -36.38 8.67 -13.47
CA LEU A 526 -36.26 9.63 -14.58
C LEU A 526 -35.13 9.31 -15.54
N TYR A 527 -34.13 8.58 -15.08
CA TYR A 527 -32.96 8.21 -15.88
C TYR A 527 -32.54 6.76 -15.58
N PRO A 528 -32.19 5.97 -16.61
CA PRO A 528 -32.30 6.29 -18.03
C PRO A 528 -33.73 6.15 -18.56
N THR A 529 -34.09 6.93 -19.58
CA THR A 529 -35.37 6.80 -20.30
C THR A 529 -35.34 5.67 -21.33
N VAL A 530 -34.17 5.40 -21.89
CA VAL A 530 -33.94 4.36 -22.89
C VAL A 530 -32.60 3.69 -22.63
N VAL A 531 -32.55 2.38 -22.76
CA VAL A 531 -31.32 1.59 -22.79
C VAL A 531 -31.31 0.67 -23.99
N TRP A 532 -30.19 0.71 -24.70
CA TRP A 532 -29.87 -0.24 -25.74
C TRP A 532 -28.85 -1.27 -25.21
N ASP A 533 -29.19 -2.55 -25.32
CA ASP A 533 -28.32 -3.68 -25.00
C ASP A 533 -27.89 -4.37 -26.30
N ASP A 534 -26.66 -4.06 -26.72
CA ASP A 534 -26.05 -4.59 -27.94
C ASP A 534 -25.93 -6.13 -27.91
N HIS A 535 -25.70 -6.74 -26.74
CA HIS A 535 -25.49 -8.18 -26.63
C HIS A 535 -26.76 -8.97 -26.85
N ARG A 536 -27.90 -8.45 -26.38
CA ARG A 536 -29.22 -9.05 -26.55
C ARG A 536 -29.97 -8.50 -27.76
N ASN A 537 -29.39 -7.52 -28.45
CA ASN A 537 -30.05 -6.70 -29.47
C ASN A 537 -31.42 -6.20 -28.96
N LEU A 538 -31.45 -5.67 -27.74
CA LEU A 538 -32.67 -5.32 -26.99
C LEU A 538 -32.74 -3.81 -26.75
N CYS A 539 -33.89 -3.21 -27.06
CA CYS A 539 -34.24 -1.84 -26.74
C CYS A 539 -35.28 -1.82 -25.60
N ALA A 540 -34.85 -1.36 -24.43
CA ALA A 540 -35.71 -1.18 -23.27
C ALA A 540 -36.02 0.30 -23.07
N LEU A 541 -37.30 0.65 -23.02
CA LEU A 541 -37.79 1.98 -22.71
C LEU A 541 -38.33 2.01 -21.27
N ALA A 542 -38.00 3.04 -20.50
CA ALA A 542 -38.66 3.31 -19.23
C ALA A 542 -40.14 3.64 -19.46
N ARG A 543 -40.97 3.47 -18.43
CA ARG A 543 -42.39 3.83 -18.51
C ARG A 543 -42.49 5.34 -18.78
N PRO A 544 -43.09 5.76 -19.91
CA PRO A 544 -43.28 7.18 -20.18
C PRO A 544 -44.13 7.85 -19.10
N LYS A 545 -43.78 9.09 -18.75
CA LYS A 545 -44.61 9.91 -17.85
C LYS A 545 -45.96 10.19 -18.48
N THR A 546 -47.00 10.24 -17.66
CA THR A 546 -48.33 10.69 -18.07
C THR A 546 -48.26 12.10 -18.63
N CYS A 547 -48.85 12.30 -19.82
CA CYS A 547 -48.88 13.60 -20.48
C CYS A 547 -49.90 14.50 -19.78
N GLU A 548 -49.47 15.69 -19.34
CA GLU A 548 -50.36 16.66 -18.66
C GLU A 548 -51.47 17.16 -19.59
N ASP A 549 -51.16 17.32 -20.88
CA ASP A 549 -52.11 17.79 -21.89
C ASP A 549 -53.10 16.69 -22.34
N HIS A 550 -52.72 15.42 -22.17
CA HIS A 550 -53.49 14.26 -22.62
C HIS A 550 -53.44 13.18 -21.53
N PRO A 551 -54.30 13.29 -20.49
CA PRO A 551 -54.28 12.37 -19.35
C PRO A 551 -54.76 10.96 -19.69
N ALA A 552 -55.27 10.74 -20.90
CA ALA A 552 -55.60 9.41 -21.38
C ALA A 552 -54.35 8.52 -21.43
N GLU A 553 -54.47 7.27 -20.98
CA GLU A 553 -53.39 6.28 -20.96
C GLU A 553 -52.85 5.95 -22.37
N GLU A 554 -53.56 6.36 -23.42
CA GLU A 554 -53.23 6.13 -24.84
C GLU A 554 -52.53 7.32 -25.53
N CYS A 555 -52.09 8.32 -24.78
CA CYS A 555 -51.38 9.46 -25.37
C CYS A 555 -50.11 9.04 -26.12
N LEU A 556 -49.92 9.56 -27.34
CA LEU A 556 -48.76 9.26 -28.20
C LEU A 556 -47.64 10.31 -28.15
N CYS A 557 -47.78 11.37 -27.34
CA CYS A 557 -46.80 12.47 -27.25
C CYS A 557 -45.40 12.01 -26.83
N TRP A 558 -45.27 10.86 -26.18
CA TRP A 558 -44.00 10.31 -25.73
C TRP A 558 -43.20 9.59 -26.84
N VAL A 559 -43.85 9.15 -27.93
CA VAL A 559 -43.24 8.31 -28.98
C VAL A 559 -42.06 9.04 -29.65
N GLY A 560 -42.24 10.32 -29.99
CA GLY A 560 -41.19 11.13 -30.62
C GLY A 560 -39.94 11.30 -29.73
N PRO A 561 -40.08 11.82 -28.50
CA PRO A 561 -38.97 11.89 -27.53
C PRO A 561 -38.27 10.55 -27.29
N ALA A 562 -39.02 9.46 -27.15
CA ALA A 562 -38.46 8.12 -26.98
C ALA A 562 -37.60 7.68 -28.17
N LEU A 563 -38.07 7.89 -29.41
CA LEU A 563 -37.32 7.58 -30.62
C LEU A 563 -36.02 8.40 -30.73
N HIS A 564 -36.06 9.66 -30.30
CA HIS A 564 -34.87 10.51 -30.25
C HIS A 564 -33.83 9.99 -29.25
N ASP A 565 -34.27 9.59 -28.07
CA ASP A 565 -33.39 9.00 -27.05
C ASP A 565 -32.84 7.63 -27.51
N ILE A 566 -33.64 6.81 -28.19
CA ILE A 566 -33.17 5.57 -28.83
C ILE A 566 -32.05 5.86 -29.85
N ALA A 567 -32.24 6.86 -30.72
CA ALA A 567 -31.26 7.19 -31.73
C ALA A 567 -29.93 7.70 -31.15
N LYS A 568 -29.97 8.36 -29.98
CA LYS A 568 -28.76 8.76 -29.24
C LYS A 568 -28.04 7.58 -28.61
N GLU A 569 -28.80 6.63 -28.09
CA GLU A 569 -28.26 5.49 -27.35
C GLU A 569 -27.73 4.39 -28.29
N TYR A 570 -28.24 4.29 -29.51
CA TYR A 570 -27.82 3.30 -30.49
C TYR A 570 -26.40 3.57 -31.02
N LYS A 571 -25.46 2.69 -30.68
CA LYS A 571 -24.03 2.79 -31.06
C LYS A 571 -23.69 2.27 -32.47
N GLY A 572 -24.65 1.67 -33.18
CA GLY A 572 -24.44 1.21 -34.55
C GLY A 572 -24.27 2.36 -35.55
N ASN A 573 -24.44 2.08 -36.85
CA ASN A 573 -24.45 3.14 -37.86
C ASN A 573 -25.48 4.21 -37.46
N ALA A 574 -24.99 5.40 -37.09
CA ALA A 574 -25.79 6.45 -36.47
C ALA A 574 -27.10 6.65 -37.26
N ILE A 575 -28.23 6.44 -36.59
CA ILE A 575 -29.53 6.67 -37.20
C ILE A 575 -29.63 8.18 -37.43
N SER A 576 -29.58 8.62 -38.69
CA SER A 576 -29.69 10.05 -38.96
C SER A 576 -31.05 10.55 -38.47
N LEU A 577 -31.06 11.65 -37.73
CA LEU A 577 -32.29 12.27 -37.20
C LEU A 577 -33.33 12.52 -38.31
N ARG A 578 -32.87 12.79 -39.54
CA ARG A 578 -33.72 12.92 -40.72
C ARG A 578 -34.43 11.62 -41.09
N LYS A 579 -33.72 10.48 -41.08
CA LYS A 579 -34.34 9.17 -41.35
C LYS A 579 -35.30 8.79 -40.23
N LEU A 580 -34.91 9.04 -38.97
CA LEU A 580 -35.76 8.84 -37.79
C LEU A 580 -37.08 9.61 -37.91
N TRP A 581 -37.02 10.91 -38.21
CA TRP A 581 -38.19 11.78 -38.34
C TRP A 581 -39.12 11.36 -39.48
N ARG A 582 -38.56 10.98 -40.63
CA ARG A 582 -39.36 10.47 -41.76
C ARG A 582 -40.09 9.19 -41.40
N ALA A 583 -39.40 8.25 -40.76
CA ALA A 583 -40.02 6.99 -40.34
C ALA A 583 -41.11 7.25 -39.30
N PHE A 584 -40.84 8.09 -38.30
CA PHE A 584 -41.81 8.52 -37.29
C PHE A 584 -43.06 9.17 -37.90
N ALA A 585 -42.90 10.16 -38.78
CA ALA A 585 -44.02 10.86 -39.40
C ALA A 585 -44.94 9.93 -40.21
N VAL A 586 -44.36 8.91 -40.85
CA VAL A 586 -45.11 7.89 -41.58
C VAL A 586 -45.91 7.01 -40.62
N GLU A 587 -45.31 6.55 -39.53
CA GLU A 587 -45.98 5.68 -38.55
C GLU A 587 -47.03 6.41 -37.72
N MET A 588 -46.86 7.70 -37.47
CA MET A 588 -47.86 8.53 -36.78
C MET A 588 -49.06 8.91 -37.64
N GLY A 589 -49.15 8.41 -38.88
CA GLY A 589 -50.28 8.70 -39.77
C GLY A 589 -50.25 10.11 -40.36
N GLY A 590 -49.07 10.75 -40.43
CA GLY A 590 -48.94 12.07 -41.05
C GLY A 590 -49.45 12.08 -42.50
N ASP A 591 -50.18 13.13 -42.86
CA ASP A 591 -50.70 13.33 -44.22
C ASP A 591 -49.53 13.43 -45.23
N THR A 592 -49.83 13.15 -46.50
CA THR A 592 -48.96 13.29 -47.67
C THR A 592 -48.15 14.59 -47.69
N THR A 593 -48.72 15.67 -47.16
CA THR A 593 -48.05 16.98 -46.99
C THR A 593 -46.89 16.94 -45.98
N ILE A 594 -47.08 16.31 -44.81
CA ILE A 594 -46.03 16.10 -43.80
C ILE A 594 -44.95 15.15 -44.31
N LYS A 595 -45.36 14.10 -45.03
CA LYS A 595 -44.45 13.16 -45.70
C LYS A 595 -43.57 13.86 -46.74
N ARG A 596 -44.13 14.82 -47.50
CA ARG A 596 -43.40 15.63 -48.49
C ARG A 596 -42.48 16.66 -47.82
N ALA A 597 -42.92 17.34 -46.77
CA ALA A 597 -42.09 18.29 -46.01
C ALA A 597 -40.85 17.59 -45.37
N ALA A 598 -41.05 16.43 -44.75
CA ALA A 598 -39.94 15.63 -44.20
C ALA A 598 -38.93 15.17 -45.28
N SER A 599 -39.33 15.13 -46.55
CA SER A 599 -38.46 14.77 -47.68
C SER A 599 -37.62 15.95 -48.18
N GLN A 600 -38.07 17.20 -48.04
CA GLN A 600 -37.51 18.37 -48.73
C GLN A 600 -36.70 19.34 -47.85
N THR A 601 -36.97 19.45 -46.55
CA THR A 601 -36.36 20.52 -45.73
C THR A 601 -35.05 20.07 -45.01
N PRO A 602 -33.98 20.89 -44.97
CA PRO A 602 -32.84 20.72 -44.07
C PRO A 602 -33.27 20.92 -42.60
N MET A 603 -32.81 20.06 -41.69
CA MET A 603 -33.32 19.99 -40.31
C MET A 603 -32.66 20.99 -39.34
N ASP A 604 -31.56 21.64 -39.74
CA ASP A 604 -30.81 22.56 -38.87
C ASP A 604 -31.65 23.78 -38.42
N THR A 605 -32.78 24.03 -39.08
CA THR A 605 -33.72 25.12 -38.77
C THR A 605 -34.72 24.80 -37.66
N TYR A 606 -34.90 23.53 -37.26
CA TYR A 606 -35.94 23.11 -36.30
C TYR A 606 -35.40 22.79 -34.89
N VAL A 607 -34.08 22.77 -34.69
CA VAL A 607 -33.46 22.24 -33.45
C VAL A 607 -33.27 23.31 -32.35
N SER A 608 -33.60 24.58 -32.61
CA SER A 608 -33.51 25.65 -31.59
C SER A 608 -34.82 25.85 -30.80
N PHE A 609 -35.39 24.80 -30.20
CA PHE A 609 -36.42 24.97 -29.16
C PHE A 609 -36.17 23.99 -28.01
N GLY A 610 -35.74 24.54 -26.88
CA GLY A 610 -35.40 23.78 -25.67
C GLY A 610 -36.64 23.23 -24.96
N THR A 611 -36.46 22.03 -24.39
CA THR A 611 -37.07 21.37 -23.19
C THR A 611 -38.49 21.67 -22.70
N SER A 612 -39.30 22.49 -23.34
CA SER A 612 -40.69 22.71 -22.97
C SER A 612 -41.46 23.05 -24.22
N ARG A 613 -42.41 22.17 -24.57
CA ARG A 613 -43.31 22.24 -25.73
C ARG A 613 -42.66 21.98 -27.10
N TRP A 614 -42.90 20.78 -27.62
CA TRP A 614 -43.11 20.61 -29.06
C TRP A 614 -44.48 21.23 -29.40
N ILE A 615 -44.57 22.56 -29.42
CA ILE A 615 -45.73 23.23 -30.04
C ILE A 615 -45.61 22.98 -31.54
N TRP A 616 -46.66 22.40 -32.12
CA TRP A 616 -46.93 22.51 -33.54
C TRP A 616 -47.01 24.00 -33.88
N LEU A 617 -45.95 24.58 -34.47
CA LEU A 617 -46.00 25.93 -35.01
C LEU A 617 -46.91 25.94 -36.24
N SER A 618 -48.21 26.14 -36.02
CA SER A 618 -49.14 26.70 -37.00
C SER A 618 -49.22 28.21 -36.78
N HIS A 619 -48.35 28.97 -37.42
CA HIS A 619 -48.61 30.38 -37.67
C HIS A 619 -48.89 30.56 -39.17
N GLU A 620 -50.07 30.10 -39.58
CA GLU A 620 -51.00 30.71 -40.56
C GLU A 620 -52.23 29.79 -40.74
N PRO A 621 -53.44 30.33 -41.03
CA PRO A 621 -54.69 29.67 -40.68
C PRO A 621 -55.23 28.83 -41.83
N VAL A 622 -54.70 27.63 -42.04
CA VAL A 622 -55.45 26.56 -42.73
C VAL A 622 -55.05 25.19 -42.17
N TYR A 623 -56.04 24.44 -41.68
CA TYR A 623 -56.01 23.07 -41.18
C TYR A 623 -55.55 22.84 -39.72
N ALA A 624 -56.54 22.88 -38.82
CA ALA A 624 -56.48 22.16 -37.56
C ALA A 624 -56.59 20.64 -37.83
N VAL A 625 -55.53 19.89 -37.57
CA VAL A 625 -55.66 18.44 -37.34
C VAL A 625 -56.06 18.27 -35.89
N HIS A 626 -57.36 18.23 -35.63
CA HIS A 626 -57.89 17.74 -34.37
C HIS A 626 -57.52 16.26 -34.22
N CYS A 627 -56.84 15.90 -33.15
CA CYS A 627 -56.70 14.53 -32.70
C CYS A 627 -58.05 14.03 -32.15
N ASN A 628 -59.04 13.83 -33.02
CA ASN A 628 -60.25 13.09 -32.73
C ASN A 628 -60.22 11.81 -33.58
N ALA A 629 -59.62 10.76 -33.04
CA ALA A 629 -59.86 9.41 -33.53
C ALA A 629 -61.20 8.91 -32.97
N THR A 630 -62.30 9.28 -33.64
CA THR A 630 -63.59 8.60 -33.45
C THR A 630 -63.50 7.21 -34.08
N PHE A 631 -63.66 6.16 -33.25
CA PHE A 631 -63.81 4.78 -33.70
C PHE A 631 -65.12 4.59 -34.49
N PRO A 632 -65.15 3.79 -35.57
CA PRO A 632 -66.39 3.43 -36.22
C PRO A 632 -67.13 2.36 -35.40
N SER A 633 -68.27 2.76 -34.83
CA SER A 633 -69.26 1.88 -34.23
C SER A 633 -69.85 0.94 -35.30
N THR A 634 -69.53 -0.35 -35.23
CA THR A 634 -70.29 -1.40 -35.92
C THR A 634 -71.33 -1.98 -34.97
N SER A 635 -72.59 -1.76 -35.32
CA SER A 635 -73.78 -2.30 -34.68
C SER A 635 -73.83 -3.83 -34.85
N ILE A 636 -73.76 -4.57 -33.75
CA ILE A 636 -74.23 -5.96 -33.70
C ILE A 636 -75.23 -6.06 -32.55
N SER A 637 -76.40 -6.57 -32.91
CA SER A 637 -77.60 -6.78 -32.12
C SER A 637 -77.38 -7.74 -30.94
N ARG A 638 -77.89 -7.35 -29.77
CA ARG A 638 -78.10 -8.24 -28.61
C ARG A 638 -79.27 -9.19 -28.84
N PRO A 639 -79.23 -10.37 -28.21
CA PRO A 639 -80.37 -10.85 -27.44
C PRO A 639 -80.04 -11.01 -25.95
N VAL A 640 -81.10 -10.99 -25.15
CA VAL A 640 -81.11 -10.82 -23.69
C VAL A 640 -81.14 -12.17 -22.94
N GLY A 641 -80.23 -12.31 -21.98
CA GLY A 641 -80.37 -12.99 -20.67
C GLY A 641 -80.31 -14.52 -20.58
N PRO A 642 -80.20 -15.13 -19.36
CA PRO A 642 -79.94 -14.52 -18.04
C PRO A 642 -78.90 -15.24 -17.12
N SER A 643 -78.53 -14.54 -16.03
CA SER A 643 -78.16 -15.01 -14.66
C SER A 643 -76.87 -15.80 -14.35
N LYS A 644 -76.06 -15.16 -13.47
CA LYS A 644 -75.11 -15.61 -12.40
C LYS A 644 -75.23 -17.07 -11.89
N PRO A 645 -74.18 -17.74 -11.32
CA PRO A 645 -73.46 -17.29 -10.08
C PRO A 645 -71.94 -17.68 -9.99
N PRO A 646 -71.23 -17.41 -8.85
CA PRO A 646 -69.76 -17.27 -8.76
C PRO A 646 -69.05 -18.43 -8.05
N TYR A 647 -67.80 -18.78 -8.39
CA TYR A 647 -66.84 -19.54 -7.52
C TYR A 647 -65.39 -19.38 -8.08
N LYS A 648 -64.46 -18.79 -7.30
CA LYS A 648 -63.31 -19.40 -6.58
C LYS A 648 -62.23 -20.17 -7.38
N ALA A 649 -61.00 -19.67 -7.18
CA ALA A 649 -59.77 -20.39 -6.80
C ALA A 649 -58.98 -21.24 -7.82
N ALA A 650 -57.69 -20.89 -7.89
CA ALA A 650 -56.47 -21.73 -7.88
C ALA A 650 -56.27 -22.82 -8.96
N GLY A 651 -55.04 -22.87 -9.50
CA GLY A 651 -54.56 -24.05 -10.21
C GLY A 651 -53.40 -23.81 -11.15
N SER A 652 -52.19 -23.90 -10.61
CA SER A 652 -50.93 -24.17 -11.33
C SER A 652 -51.06 -25.29 -12.36
N PHE A 653 -50.37 -25.20 -13.51
CA PHE A 653 -49.74 -26.38 -14.11
C PHE A 653 -48.48 -26.04 -14.91
N ILE A 654 -47.50 -26.91 -14.69
CA ILE A 654 -46.17 -27.02 -15.25
C ILE A 654 -46.24 -27.52 -16.70
N SER A 655 -45.35 -27.04 -17.58
CA SER A 655 -44.77 -27.84 -18.68
C SER A 655 -43.55 -27.13 -19.29
N THR A 656 -42.37 -27.71 -19.07
CA THR A 656 -41.17 -27.64 -19.95
C THR A 656 -41.42 -28.51 -21.20
N PRO A 657 -40.73 -28.29 -22.35
CA PRO A 657 -39.44 -28.96 -22.57
C PRO A 657 -38.40 -28.26 -23.48
N ASN A 658 -37.14 -28.64 -23.25
CA ASN A 658 -35.98 -28.84 -24.15
C ASN A 658 -36.09 -28.44 -25.64
N ALA A 659 -35.03 -27.81 -26.16
CA ALA A 659 -34.03 -28.50 -27.02
C ALA A 659 -32.98 -27.53 -27.63
N GLN A 660 -31.70 -27.91 -27.49
CA GLN A 660 -30.58 -27.60 -28.41
C GLN A 660 -30.86 -28.20 -29.82
N PRO A 661 -30.25 -27.75 -30.95
CA PRO A 661 -28.80 -27.88 -31.14
C PRO A 661 -28.09 -26.95 -32.17
N ALA A 662 -26.76 -27.13 -32.20
CA ALA A 662 -25.84 -27.12 -33.35
C ALA A 662 -25.23 -25.81 -33.91
N ALA A 663 -23.89 -25.86 -34.02
CA ALA A 663 -23.01 -25.02 -34.83
C ALA A 663 -23.14 -25.35 -36.34
N PRO A 664 -22.56 -24.57 -37.30
CA PRO A 664 -21.11 -24.70 -37.60
C PRO A 664 -20.37 -23.47 -38.22
N SER A 665 -19.04 -23.61 -38.25
CA SER A 665 -18.07 -23.28 -39.35
C SER A 665 -17.65 -21.85 -39.75
N THR A 666 -16.37 -21.54 -39.45
CA THR A 666 -15.21 -21.13 -40.32
C THR A 666 -15.29 -20.09 -41.45
N GLY A 667 -14.22 -19.27 -41.50
CA GLY A 667 -13.68 -18.53 -42.68
C GLY A 667 -14.17 -17.08 -42.76
N THR A 668 -13.42 -16.03 -43.11
CA THR A 668 -12.18 -15.86 -43.89
C THR A 668 -11.67 -14.41 -43.67
N GLN A 669 -10.40 -14.12 -43.99
CA GLN A 669 -9.75 -12.78 -43.97
C GLN A 669 -10.51 -11.67 -44.72
N PRO A 670 -10.12 -10.40 -44.51
CA PRO A 670 -9.65 -9.67 -45.71
C PRO A 670 -8.45 -8.72 -45.52
N THR A 671 -7.64 -8.77 -46.58
CA THR A 671 -6.79 -7.77 -47.25
C THR A 671 -6.92 -6.28 -46.94
N THR A 672 -5.74 -5.66 -46.83
CA THR A 672 -5.39 -4.25 -47.06
C THR A 672 -5.68 -3.77 -48.48
N VAL A 673 -6.30 -2.59 -48.63
CA VAL A 673 -6.12 -1.71 -49.80
C VAL A 673 -6.19 -0.24 -49.36
N SER A 674 -5.16 0.49 -49.79
CA SER A 674 -4.93 1.94 -49.79
C SER A 674 -5.99 2.77 -50.52
N ASN A 675 -6.18 4.05 -50.15
CA ASN A 675 -6.71 5.00 -51.12
C ASN A 675 -6.18 6.43 -50.97
N ALA A 676 -6.06 7.03 -52.15
CA ALA A 676 -5.42 8.29 -52.49
C ALA A 676 -6.27 9.51 -52.14
N GLY A 677 -5.59 10.66 -52.08
CA GLY A 677 -6.19 11.96 -51.86
C GLY A 677 -6.98 12.50 -53.05
N GLY A 678 -7.79 13.49 -52.74
CA GLY A 678 -8.50 14.33 -53.70
C GLY A 678 -8.88 15.65 -53.04
N THR A 679 -8.19 16.72 -53.41
CA THR A 679 -8.53 18.10 -53.11
C THR A 679 -9.61 18.59 -54.08
N SER A 680 -10.64 19.24 -53.56
CA SER A 680 -11.58 20.02 -54.38
C SER A 680 -11.93 21.32 -53.64
N SER A 681 -11.75 22.41 -54.37
CA SER A 681 -12.02 23.80 -54.02
C SER A 681 -13.49 24.15 -54.24
N ALA A 682 -14.02 25.05 -53.41
CA ALA A 682 -15.32 25.70 -53.60
C ALA A 682 -15.23 27.19 -53.16
N PRO A 683 -16.10 28.07 -53.71
CA PRO A 683 -15.77 29.48 -54.00
C PRO A 683 -16.17 30.46 -52.90
N GLN A 684 -15.46 31.60 -52.84
CA GLN A 684 -15.77 32.74 -51.97
C GLN A 684 -16.89 33.62 -52.53
N PRO A 685 -17.81 34.13 -51.68
CA PRO A 685 -18.62 35.29 -51.99
C PRO A 685 -18.00 36.56 -51.41
N SER A 686 -17.91 37.58 -52.26
CA SER A 686 -17.52 38.95 -51.95
C SER A 686 -18.66 39.73 -51.31
N HIS A 687 -18.44 40.38 -50.16
CA HIS A 687 -19.29 41.50 -49.72
C HIS A 687 -18.52 42.55 -48.89
N ASN A 688 -18.71 43.81 -49.32
CA ASN A 688 -18.47 45.13 -48.71
C ASN A 688 -17.59 45.23 -47.45
N LYS A 689 -16.40 45.83 -47.62
CA LYS A 689 -15.41 46.08 -46.56
C LYS A 689 -15.59 47.41 -45.80
N ASP A 690 -16.34 48.37 -46.33
CA ASP A 690 -16.22 49.76 -45.87
C ASP A 690 -17.14 50.15 -44.71
N GLU A 691 -18.23 49.40 -44.45
CA GLU A 691 -19.12 49.66 -43.30
C GLU A 691 -18.64 49.00 -41.99
N THR A 692 -17.81 47.96 -42.11
CA THR A 692 -17.28 47.19 -40.97
C THR A 692 -16.17 47.90 -40.21
N ALA A 693 -15.40 48.79 -40.85
CA ALA A 693 -14.25 49.42 -40.21
C ALA A 693 -14.67 50.49 -39.18
N ALA A 694 -15.71 51.27 -39.49
CA ALA A 694 -16.23 52.31 -38.60
C ALA A 694 -16.92 51.71 -37.35
N ASN A 695 -17.72 50.66 -37.54
CA ASN A 695 -18.37 49.95 -36.43
C ASN A 695 -17.36 49.20 -35.54
N LYS A 696 -16.28 48.67 -36.11
CA LYS A 696 -15.20 48.01 -35.35
C LYS A 696 -14.39 49.00 -34.51
N ALA A 697 -14.16 50.23 -35.02
CA ALA A 697 -13.48 51.28 -34.27
C ALA A 697 -14.33 51.81 -33.09
N ALA A 698 -15.65 51.95 -33.28
CA ALA A 698 -16.57 52.38 -32.22
C ALA A 698 -16.72 51.33 -31.10
N LEU A 699 -16.81 50.05 -31.45
CA LEU A 699 -16.84 48.93 -30.49
C LEU A 699 -15.53 48.78 -29.70
N ALA A 700 -14.37 49.03 -30.31
CA ALA A 700 -13.08 48.99 -29.62
C ALA A 700 -12.95 50.12 -28.57
N GLN A 701 -13.43 51.33 -28.88
CA GLN A 701 -13.44 52.44 -27.91
C GLN A 701 -14.40 52.19 -26.73
N LEU A 702 -15.60 51.67 -26.99
CA LEU A 702 -16.55 51.31 -25.94
C LEU A 702 -16.02 50.18 -25.04
N SER A 703 -15.38 49.18 -25.61
CA SER A 703 -14.85 48.06 -24.83
C SER A 703 -13.66 48.45 -23.94
N LYS A 704 -12.83 49.40 -24.40
CA LYS A 704 -11.71 49.93 -23.60
C LYS A 704 -12.19 50.78 -22.41
N LEU A 705 -13.33 51.47 -22.56
CA LEU A 705 -14.00 52.22 -21.50
C LEU A 705 -14.63 51.31 -20.42
N VAL A 706 -15.17 50.15 -20.82
CA VAL A 706 -15.87 49.23 -19.90
C VAL A 706 -14.91 48.29 -19.17
N PHE A 707 -13.88 47.77 -19.84
CA PHE A 707 -13.02 46.72 -19.28
C PHE A 707 -11.60 47.18 -18.94
N GLY A 708 -11.23 48.44 -19.24
CA GLY A 708 -9.90 49.00 -18.96
C GLY A 708 -8.78 48.46 -19.86
N PHE A 709 -9.08 47.54 -20.79
CA PHE A 709 -8.17 47.03 -21.81
C PHE A 709 -8.95 46.67 -23.09
N ASP A 710 -8.24 46.58 -24.22
CA ASP A 710 -8.83 46.17 -25.50
C ASP A 710 -8.92 44.63 -25.57
N PRO A 711 -10.12 44.02 -25.66
CA PRO A 711 -10.27 42.57 -25.71
C PRO A 711 -9.63 41.95 -26.95
N ALA A 712 -9.52 42.66 -28.06
CA ALA A 712 -8.85 42.14 -29.26
C ALA A 712 -7.35 41.99 -29.00
N GLN A 713 -6.74 42.98 -28.34
CA GLN A 713 -5.33 42.91 -27.94
C GLN A 713 -5.08 41.82 -26.89
N LYS A 714 -6.01 41.63 -25.95
CA LYS A 714 -5.95 40.55 -24.95
C LYS A 714 -6.10 39.17 -25.61
N TYR A 715 -6.97 39.06 -26.61
CA TYR A 715 -7.17 37.85 -27.39
C TYR A 715 -5.91 37.49 -28.18
N ASP A 716 -5.29 38.46 -28.86
CA ASP A 716 -4.04 38.26 -29.57
C ASP A 716 -2.90 37.85 -28.62
N GLU A 717 -2.81 38.48 -27.42
CA GLU A 717 -1.83 38.09 -26.39
C GLU A 717 -2.05 36.63 -25.90
N VAL A 718 -3.30 36.20 -25.78
CA VAL A 718 -3.65 34.81 -25.41
C VAL A 718 -3.33 33.84 -26.54
N VAL A 719 -3.59 34.20 -27.79
CA VAL A 719 -3.24 33.41 -28.98
C VAL A 719 -1.72 33.26 -29.09
N ASP A 720 -0.95 34.32 -28.90
CA ASP A 720 0.52 34.28 -28.92
C ASP A 720 1.08 33.40 -27.80
N LYS A 721 0.49 33.47 -26.59
CA LYS A 721 0.85 32.57 -25.48
C LYS A 721 0.51 31.12 -25.81
N LEU A 722 -0.65 30.84 -26.40
CA LEU A 722 -1.06 29.51 -26.84
C LEU A 722 -0.10 28.94 -27.90
N GLN A 723 0.28 29.74 -28.90
CA GLN A 723 1.25 29.34 -29.91
C GLN A 723 2.65 29.11 -29.33
N SER A 724 3.07 29.93 -28.36
CA SER A 724 4.33 29.72 -27.61
C SER A 724 4.31 28.41 -26.81
N HIS A 725 3.20 28.11 -26.15
CA HIS A 725 3.01 26.84 -25.42
C HIS A 725 2.98 25.63 -26.37
N GLN A 726 2.31 25.73 -27.51
CA GLN A 726 2.33 24.68 -28.54
C GLN A 726 3.75 24.40 -29.06
N LYS A 727 4.56 25.45 -29.29
CA LYS A 727 5.98 25.28 -29.68
C LYS A 727 6.80 24.59 -28.59
N LYS A 728 6.58 24.92 -27.31
CA LYS A 728 7.26 24.25 -26.19
C LYS A 728 6.85 22.79 -26.06
N LEU A 729 5.57 22.46 -26.26
CA LEU A 729 5.06 21.10 -26.23
C LEU A 729 5.68 20.25 -27.35
N ALA A 730 5.69 20.77 -28.58
CA ALA A 730 6.31 20.10 -29.72
C ALA A 730 7.82 19.85 -29.52
N HIS A 731 8.52 20.79 -28.87
CA HIS A 731 9.93 20.61 -28.51
C HIS A 731 10.14 19.53 -27.43
N GLN A 732 9.25 19.44 -26.44
CA GLN A 732 9.31 18.37 -25.43
C GLN A 732 9.00 17.00 -26.02
N GLU A 733 8.04 16.89 -26.94
CA GLU A 733 7.74 15.65 -27.66
C GLU A 733 8.94 15.18 -28.49
N HIS A 734 9.65 16.11 -29.14
CA HIS A 734 10.91 15.81 -29.85
C HIS A 734 11.98 15.24 -28.90
N LEU A 735 12.19 15.86 -27.74
CA LEU A 735 13.17 15.39 -26.74
C LEU A 735 12.80 14.00 -26.18
N VAL A 736 11.51 13.73 -25.98
CA VAL A 736 11.03 12.39 -25.56
C VAL A 736 11.30 11.36 -26.66
N HIS A 737 11.07 11.69 -27.93
CA HIS A 737 11.38 10.80 -29.06
C HIS A 737 12.89 10.53 -29.18
N GLU A 738 13.75 11.53 -29.00
CA GLU A 738 15.21 11.35 -28.94
C GLU A 738 15.62 10.43 -27.78
N LEU A 739 15.02 10.61 -26.60
CA LEU A 739 15.30 9.79 -25.43
C LEU A 739 14.88 8.32 -25.66
N ILE A 740 13.70 8.09 -26.24
CA ILE A 740 13.21 6.75 -26.59
C ILE A 740 14.15 6.07 -27.60
N SER A 741 14.64 6.80 -28.60
CA SER A 741 15.61 6.29 -29.58
C SER A 741 16.96 5.95 -28.93
N SER A 742 17.43 6.78 -27.98
CA SER A 742 18.65 6.53 -27.21
C SER A 742 18.53 5.31 -26.28
N VAL A 743 17.37 5.09 -25.68
CA VAL A 743 17.10 3.90 -24.84
C VAL A 743 17.06 2.64 -25.69
N SER A 744 16.33 2.67 -26.82
CA SER A 744 16.24 1.52 -27.73
C SER A 744 17.60 1.08 -28.28
N THR A 745 18.51 2.02 -28.56
CA THR A 745 19.88 1.71 -29.00
C THR A 745 20.74 1.12 -27.89
N LYS A 746 20.56 1.55 -26.64
CA LYS A 746 21.22 0.96 -25.46
C LYS A 746 20.71 -0.45 -25.16
N ASP A 747 19.41 -0.69 -25.27
CA ASP A 747 18.82 -2.02 -25.07
C ASP A 747 19.34 -3.02 -26.12
N ALA A 748 19.46 -2.59 -27.37
CA ALA A 748 20.08 -3.41 -28.43
C ALA A 748 21.55 -3.74 -28.12
N ARG A 749 22.31 -2.82 -27.51
CA ARG A 749 23.71 -3.05 -27.10
C ARG A 749 23.80 -4.00 -25.91
N ILE A 750 22.91 -3.91 -24.94
CA ILE A 750 22.84 -4.84 -23.80
C ILE A 750 22.52 -6.25 -24.31
N ALA A 751 21.54 -6.41 -25.19
CA ALA A 751 21.20 -7.70 -25.79
C ALA A 751 22.32 -8.30 -26.66
N ALA A 752 23.22 -7.47 -27.21
CA ALA A 752 24.43 -7.94 -27.88
C ALA A 752 25.47 -8.44 -26.87
N LEU A 753 25.73 -7.68 -25.80
CA LEU A 753 26.67 -8.05 -24.74
C LEU A 753 26.22 -9.32 -23.98
N GLU A 754 24.93 -9.51 -23.75
CA GLU A 754 24.39 -10.75 -23.13
C GLU A 754 24.62 -11.99 -24.01
N ARG A 755 24.59 -11.83 -25.34
CA ARG A 755 24.91 -12.91 -26.28
C ARG A 755 26.40 -13.23 -26.26
N GLU A 756 27.25 -12.20 -26.30
CA GLU A 756 28.71 -12.36 -26.19
C GLU A 756 29.10 -13.04 -24.86
N LEU A 757 28.46 -12.65 -23.74
CA LEU A 757 28.69 -13.27 -22.44
C LEU A 757 28.29 -14.75 -22.40
N LYS A 758 27.13 -15.10 -22.98
CA LYS A 758 26.68 -16.50 -23.08
C LYS A 758 27.59 -17.35 -23.96
N GLU A 759 28.15 -16.78 -25.01
CA GLU A 759 29.09 -17.47 -25.89
C GLU A 759 30.42 -17.74 -25.18
N ALA A 760 30.98 -16.72 -24.49
CA ALA A 760 32.16 -16.87 -23.65
C ALA A 760 31.97 -17.92 -22.54
N GLN A 761 30.80 -17.98 -21.91
CA GLN A 761 30.47 -19.01 -20.91
C GLN A 761 30.45 -20.43 -21.49
N ARG A 762 30.00 -20.62 -22.74
CA ARG A 762 30.03 -21.93 -23.41
C ARG A 762 31.44 -22.35 -23.76
N GLU A 763 32.28 -21.42 -24.20
CA GLU A 763 33.69 -21.69 -24.46
C GLU A 763 34.44 -22.10 -23.18
N LEU A 764 34.15 -21.43 -22.06
CA LEU A 764 34.72 -21.79 -20.76
C LEU A 764 34.28 -23.19 -20.29
N ALA A 765 32.99 -23.51 -20.44
CA ALA A 765 32.48 -24.84 -20.09
C ALA A 765 33.13 -25.96 -20.95
N GLY A 766 33.40 -25.68 -22.23
CA GLY A 766 34.12 -26.62 -23.10
C GLY A 766 35.59 -26.83 -22.70
N LEU A 767 36.23 -25.83 -22.08
CA LEU A 767 37.59 -25.94 -21.56
C LEU A 767 37.67 -26.80 -20.29
N ASP A 768 36.68 -26.70 -19.40
CA ASP A 768 36.61 -27.52 -18.17
C ASP A 768 36.49 -29.01 -18.50
N ASP A 769 35.69 -29.38 -19.50
CA ASP A 769 35.59 -30.75 -19.99
C ASP A 769 36.94 -31.24 -20.57
N TRP A 770 37.68 -30.37 -21.25
CA TRP A 770 38.98 -30.72 -21.80
C TRP A 770 40.04 -30.94 -20.70
N VAL A 771 40.01 -30.12 -19.65
CA VAL A 771 40.89 -30.26 -18.47
C VAL A 771 40.59 -31.57 -17.73
N LEU A 772 39.32 -31.94 -17.57
CA LEU A 772 38.91 -33.22 -16.99
C LEU A 772 39.42 -34.41 -17.81
N VAL A 773 39.26 -34.39 -19.14
CA VAL A 773 39.75 -35.45 -20.03
C VAL A 773 41.29 -35.53 -20.02
N ALA A 774 41.99 -34.39 -19.96
CA ALA A 774 43.44 -34.35 -19.84
C ALA A 774 43.93 -34.93 -18.51
N ALA A 775 43.24 -34.61 -17.40
CA ALA A 775 43.54 -35.15 -16.07
C ALA A 775 43.32 -36.66 -15.99
N GLU A 776 42.25 -37.19 -16.60
CA GLU A 776 42.01 -38.63 -16.68
C GLU A 776 43.08 -39.35 -17.51
N ARG A 777 43.50 -38.78 -18.65
CA ARG A 777 44.58 -39.34 -19.46
C ARG A 777 45.93 -39.34 -18.73
N ALA A 778 46.22 -38.28 -17.97
CA ALA A 778 47.42 -38.21 -17.14
C ALA A 778 47.40 -39.27 -16.02
N ASN A 779 46.27 -39.46 -15.35
CA ASN A 779 46.09 -40.49 -14.32
C ASN A 779 46.16 -41.91 -14.91
N LYS A 780 45.64 -42.13 -16.11
CA LYS A 780 45.74 -43.42 -16.80
C LYS A 780 47.18 -43.76 -17.17
N ARG A 781 47.97 -42.79 -17.63
CA ARG A 781 49.41 -42.97 -17.90
C ARG A 781 50.20 -43.29 -16.62
N LYS A 782 49.91 -42.62 -15.51
CA LYS A 782 50.54 -42.90 -14.20
C LYS A 782 50.23 -44.30 -13.64
N ARG A 783 49.16 -44.95 -14.09
CA ARG A 783 48.81 -46.33 -13.67
C ARG A 783 49.45 -47.41 -14.53
N THR A 784 49.97 -47.06 -15.71
CA THR A 784 50.58 -48.01 -16.66
C THR A 784 52.11 -47.99 -16.66
N THR A 785 52.71 -47.02 -16.00
CA THR A 785 54.14 -46.95 -15.63
C THR A 785 54.30 -47.30 -14.17
#